data_AF-A0A960UXQ9-F1
#
_entry.id   AF-A0A960UXQ9-F1
#
_cell.length_a   1.000
_cell.length_b   1.000
_cell.length_c   1.000
_cell.angle_alpha   90.00
_cell.angle_beta   90.00
_cell.angle_gamma   90.00
#
_symmetry.space_group_name_H-M   'P 1'
#
loop_
_entity.id
_entity.type
_entity.pdbx_description
1 polymer ?
#
loop_
_entity_poly.entity_id
_entity_poly.type
_entity_poly.pdbx_seq_one_letter_code
_entity_poly.pdbx_strand_id
1 'polypeptide(L)'
;MDTVLFGLTGSLGSTPGCTTTYVNGSNILSESGGTLEVTVVLNARPAGDVTYNLSSGDTTEFTVSPSTVTFTTTNWDQAQTVTLSGVDEYVADGNKTVSLIFGNASSTDSAYSGLLCPSKDINVTDNESYSIIVYPQTMYTTENPAGNGTYNHTASYVVALSSAPSTSVTIPTITIGDTTEGSADKTSLTFTTSNWSTPQTVIVTGLQDSIEDGAQTYTVTHGAATQTPSGSSTEYNGIVPDPVKVTNLDEDAWVTSSPLEVELIETGVPAECGVYGSCQTTASIKLNQAFTGTCSGETVTVTPYTVPADGRVSFSPTSLVFTSNTTKTFTITINDDAVENTNSSVQVKFTVAATGTCGYGGKPVDEIKVTIGDDEGPGVRVSNLSNQTEEASPGSGYTDAVTATYTVKLTKAPTADVSIEINDLYDPTNILNNEGSADANPLSGNQNQKTLTFTPANWNTPQTVTVYPTNDYIKDTNESYVIQMKNVVSADTGYNGIDPRDVTVTNKNEDIVGVVVDSTILTAAGTQNFTGYATDDSNRMGSTYASWQIKLYSKPTANVTVTLSSDSTHTDGILSTSSLLFTTDNWNVAQPVTVNGSTDGTNEGNLTYRISTSFASGDSNYNGTNPNRPTFDIYSCDNDVSNQVVACQKSGGGAIDTATSESGDTGYVHFITQTACDGGITFNISGGDTDEGTVTTNPTITSANSAQLDGGTNRVIVTGADDSDLDGSKSFSISAASCSGCLDAGGSVCKTGLSSYSFSNADNEYKWQTEGTGSTTESGGTATACLQLGTAPKVGITVDVTCGDATECASVSPTSLSFGTTEYCATGGSCEKCVTVTGRDDNVADLADGDKTITVTFTVNSGDSGSGGVFTSGQTNTRNVTNVDQDGPRKRVWVTNQTHNGEFTASSISTIDSYCADTSDTNSVAAVESGSPTYKALIVNDLTTGPAYGRIATTNGTTNTGQYNWVLGASTSYYLCTGALCNIDEGSSSLVFKTDANSLISSWSGYSWPNYGTVWTGMQSGSMQTQPDAVIDGSNTMNNCEDWTYTDNPGNTINYWGQYGTASGVMSQAALSTNRQNCDTLSRIICVEQ
;
A
#
# COMPACT_ATOMS: atom_id res chain seq x y z
N MET A 1 16.75 -45.01 -34.86
CA MET A 1 17.03 -46.44 -35.19
C MET A 1 17.52 -47.07 -33.90
N ASP A 2 16.93 -48.09 -33.30
CA ASP A 2 16.40 -49.32 -33.89
C ASP A 2 15.31 -49.94 -32.97
N THR A 3 14.38 -50.67 -33.57
CA THR A 3 13.26 -51.36 -32.91
C THR A 3 13.69 -52.75 -32.43
N VAL A 4 13.46 -53.13 -31.17
CA VAL A 4 13.34 -54.56 -30.79
C VAL A 4 12.15 -54.76 -29.86
N LEU A 5 11.06 -55.18 -30.50
CA LEU A 5 9.90 -55.83 -29.92
C LEU A 5 10.29 -57.28 -29.55
N PHE A 6 10.37 -57.61 -28.26
CA PHE A 6 10.22 -58.99 -27.80
C PHE A 6 8.85 -59.13 -27.15
N GLY A 7 7.95 -59.81 -27.86
CA GLY A 7 6.72 -60.33 -27.28
C GLY A 7 7.04 -61.49 -26.35
N LEU A 8 6.59 -61.37 -25.09
CA LEU A 8 6.34 -62.48 -24.19
C LEU A 8 4.89 -62.35 -23.71
N THR A 9 4.00 -63.10 -24.35
CA THR A 9 2.67 -63.39 -23.83
C THR A 9 2.82 -64.29 -22.60
N GLY A 10 2.61 -63.74 -21.40
CA GLY A 10 2.61 -64.50 -20.16
C GLY A 10 2.59 -63.63 -18.89
N SER A 11 1.38 -63.42 -18.35
CA SER A 11 1.03 -62.78 -17.07
C SER A 11 1.08 -61.25 -17.01
N LEU A 12 -0.04 -60.59 -17.36
CA LEU A 12 -0.39 -59.31 -16.75
C LEU A 12 -0.40 -59.51 -15.22
N GLY A 13 0.40 -58.73 -14.51
CA GLY A 13 0.76 -58.93 -13.10
C GLY A 13 -0.45 -59.15 -12.19
N SER A 14 -0.54 -60.35 -11.61
CA SER A 14 -1.57 -60.73 -10.64
C SER A 14 -1.07 -60.61 -9.20
N THR A 15 -0.19 -59.63 -8.93
CA THR A 15 0.32 -59.36 -7.58
C THR A 15 -0.05 -57.93 -7.17
N PRO A 16 -0.88 -57.77 -6.12
CA PRO A 16 -1.14 -56.46 -5.52
C PRO A 16 0.16 -55.73 -5.19
N GLY A 17 0.20 -54.43 -5.46
CA GLY A 17 1.34 -53.56 -5.22
C GLY A 17 1.16 -52.19 -5.85
N CYS A 18 2.11 -51.29 -5.62
CA CYS A 18 2.18 -50.00 -6.29
C CYS A 18 3.54 -49.87 -7.02
N THR A 19 3.61 -48.92 -7.95
CA THR A 19 4.85 -48.44 -8.56
C THR A 19 4.91 -46.91 -8.40
N THR A 20 6.10 -46.41 -8.06
CA THR A 20 6.39 -44.98 -7.90
C THR A 20 7.47 -44.52 -8.88
N THR A 21 7.27 -43.38 -9.53
CA THR A 21 8.17 -42.83 -10.56
C THR A 21 8.36 -41.32 -10.41
N TYR A 22 9.58 -40.83 -10.57
CA TYR A 22 9.84 -39.39 -10.69
C TYR A 22 9.38 -38.92 -12.07
N VAL A 23 8.54 -37.87 -12.13
CA VAL A 23 7.94 -37.40 -13.40
C VAL A 23 9.03 -36.95 -14.40
N ASN A 24 10.07 -36.28 -13.90
CA ASN A 24 11.17 -35.77 -14.72
C ASN A 24 12.46 -36.61 -14.64
N GLY A 25 12.40 -37.79 -14.00
CA GLY A 25 13.57 -38.65 -13.77
C GLY A 25 14.62 -38.11 -12.79
N SER A 26 14.44 -36.88 -12.27
CA SER A 26 15.26 -36.28 -11.22
C SER A 26 14.71 -36.66 -9.84
N ASN A 27 15.61 -36.91 -8.89
CA ASN A 27 15.27 -37.02 -7.47
C ASN A 27 15.82 -35.84 -6.65
N ILE A 28 16.22 -34.76 -7.32
CA ILE A 28 16.78 -33.55 -6.70
C ILE A 28 15.64 -32.57 -6.40
N LEU A 29 15.64 -32.01 -5.19
CA LEU A 29 14.73 -30.98 -4.73
C LEU A 29 15.55 -29.85 -4.11
N SER A 30 15.21 -28.60 -4.40
CA SER A 30 15.82 -27.44 -3.73
C SER A 30 15.00 -27.13 -2.48
N GLU A 31 15.64 -26.95 -1.32
CA GLU A 31 14.94 -26.56 -0.09
C GLU A 31 14.41 -25.12 -0.13
N SER A 32 15.08 -24.25 -0.88
CA SER A 32 14.66 -22.89 -1.28
C SER A 32 13.43 -22.84 -2.21
N GLY A 33 12.37 -23.58 -1.86
CA GLY A 33 11.05 -23.52 -2.53
C GLY A 33 10.92 -24.36 -3.80
N GLY A 34 11.86 -25.27 -4.07
CA GLY A 34 11.78 -26.15 -5.24
C GLY A 34 10.56 -27.08 -5.20
N THR A 35 10.12 -27.59 -6.36
CA THR A 35 9.09 -28.62 -6.44
C THR A 35 9.57 -29.88 -7.16
N LEU A 36 9.12 -31.04 -6.70
CA LEU A 36 9.40 -32.33 -7.30
C LEU A 36 8.13 -33.18 -7.37
N GLU A 37 7.79 -33.67 -8.56
CA GLU A 37 6.61 -34.51 -8.75
C GLU A 37 6.96 -36.01 -8.77
N VAL A 38 6.22 -36.77 -7.98
CA VAL A 38 6.25 -38.24 -7.93
C VAL A 38 4.89 -38.78 -8.34
N THR A 39 4.87 -39.70 -9.30
CA THR A 39 3.66 -40.41 -9.71
C THR A 39 3.56 -41.76 -9.02
N VAL A 40 2.34 -42.15 -8.65
CA VAL A 40 2.00 -43.40 -7.97
C VAL A 40 0.92 -44.12 -8.78
N VAL A 41 1.08 -45.41 -9.04
CA VAL A 41 0.08 -46.26 -9.76
C VAL A 41 0.00 -47.65 -9.13
N LEU A 42 -1.16 -48.30 -9.15
CA LEU A 42 -1.28 -49.70 -8.70
C LEU A 42 -0.88 -50.68 -9.80
N ASN A 43 -0.27 -51.80 -9.39
CA ASN A 43 0.19 -52.84 -10.32
C ASN A 43 -0.94 -53.78 -10.77
N ALA A 44 -2.05 -53.83 -10.03
CA ALA A 44 -3.21 -54.67 -10.31
C ALA A 44 -4.52 -54.01 -9.88
N ARG A 45 -5.62 -54.30 -10.57
CA ARG A 45 -6.95 -53.79 -10.23
C ARG A 45 -7.41 -54.23 -8.83
N PRO A 46 -7.75 -53.31 -7.91
CA PRO A 46 -8.25 -53.66 -6.59
C PRO A 46 -9.75 -54.02 -6.64
N ALA A 47 -10.22 -54.78 -5.65
CA ALA A 47 -11.63 -55.13 -5.45
C ALA A 47 -12.40 -54.10 -4.59
N GLY A 48 -11.68 -53.20 -3.91
CA GLY A 48 -12.20 -52.07 -3.13
C GLY A 48 -11.19 -50.93 -3.13
N ASP A 49 -11.60 -49.73 -2.74
CA ASP A 49 -10.71 -48.57 -2.82
C ASP A 49 -9.46 -48.74 -1.95
N VAL A 50 -8.31 -48.26 -2.44
CA VAL A 50 -7.00 -48.35 -1.79
C VAL A 50 -6.49 -46.94 -1.55
N THR A 51 -6.31 -46.57 -0.28
CA THR A 51 -5.79 -45.26 0.11
C THR A 51 -4.42 -45.39 0.77
N TYR A 52 -3.45 -44.61 0.31
CA TYR A 52 -2.15 -44.44 0.98
C TYR A 52 -2.07 -43.04 1.61
N ASN A 53 -1.59 -42.97 2.85
CA ASN A 53 -1.15 -41.71 3.47
C ASN A 53 0.32 -41.48 3.11
N LEU A 54 0.70 -40.23 2.83
CA LEU A 54 2.05 -39.84 2.44
C LEU A 54 2.61 -38.82 3.43
N SER A 55 3.92 -38.91 3.72
CA SER A 55 4.63 -37.96 4.57
C SER A 55 6.10 -37.84 4.16
N SER A 56 6.74 -36.74 4.53
CA SER A 56 8.20 -36.65 4.50
C SER A 56 8.83 -37.42 5.67
N GLY A 57 10.04 -37.95 5.47
CA GLY A 57 10.89 -38.47 6.53
C GLY A 57 11.56 -37.37 7.34
N ASP A 58 11.68 -36.17 6.76
CA ASP A 58 12.08 -34.95 7.44
C ASP A 58 11.25 -33.77 6.94
N THR A 59 10.40 -33.21 7.80
CA THR A 59 9.49 -32.14 7.42
C THR A 59 10.13 -30.77 7.44
N THR A 60 11.35 -30.64 7.98
CA THR A 60 12.13 -29.40 7.84
C THR A 60 12.67 -29.23 6.42
N GLU A 61 12.68 -30.30 5.63
CA GLU A 61 13.31 -30.36 4.30
C GLU A 61 12.31 -30.29 3.15
N PHE A 62 11.15 -30.94 3.28
CA PHE A 62 10.05 -30.80 2.32
C PHE A 62 8.67 -31.19 2.87
N THR A 63 7.63 -30.64 2.25
CA THR A 63 6.21 -31.01 2.45
C THR A 63 5.64 -31.81 1.28
N VAL A 64 4.49 -32.46 1.49
CA VAL A 64 3.86 -33.38 0.53
C VAL A 64 2.39 -33.00 0.27
N SER A 65 2.01 -32.82 -0.99
CA SER A 65 0.63 -32.53 -1.40
C SER A 65 0.22 -33.30 -2.67
N PRO A 66 -0.92 -34.01 -2.70
CA PRO A 66 -1.80 -34.28 -1.57
C PRO A 66 -1.16 -35.25 -0.57
N SER A 67 -1.53 -35.16 0.71
CA SER A 67 -1.06 -36.07 1.77
C SER A 67 -1.72 -37.47 1.72
N THR A 68 -2.67 -37.67 0.80
CA THR A 68 -3.29 -38.97 0.53
C THR A 68 -3.50 -39.20 -0.95
N VAL A 69 -3.35 -40.44 -1.41
CA VAL A 69 -3.74 -40.86 -2.76
C VAL A 69 -4.73 -42.03 -2.67
N THR A 70 -5.81 -41.97 -3.44
CA THR A 70 -6.88 -43.00 -3.43
C THR A 70 -7.07 -43.59 -4.82
N PHE A 71 -6.99 -44.93 -4.89
CA PHE A 71 -7.19 -45.72 -6.08
C PHE A 71 -8.45 -46.57 -5.94
N THR A 72 -9.41 -46.31 -6.82
CA THR A 72 -10.66 -47.06 -7.00
C THR A 72 -10.50 -48.20 -8.00
N THR A 73 -11.52 -49.04 -8.11
CA THR A 73 -11.57 -50.09 -9.14
C THR A 73 -11.56 -49.56 -10.58
N THR A 74 -11.72 -48.25 -10.80
CA THR A 74 -11.81 -47.62 -12.13
C THR A 74 -10.61 -46.74 -12.50
N ASN A 75 -9.79 -46.30 -11.53
CA ASN A 75 -8.61 -45.45 -11.78
C ASN A 75 -7.30 -46.06 -11.23
N TRP A 76 -7.31 -47.33 -10.83
CA TRP A 76 -6.14 -48.03 -10.28
C TRP A 76 -4.91 -48.03 -11.19
N ASP A 77 -5.14 -48.05 -12.50
CA ASP A 77 -4.13 -48.03 -13.56
C ASP A 77 -3.79 -46.61 -14.04
N GLN A 78 -4.39 -45.58 -13.43
CA GLN A 78 -4.06 -44.19 -13.70
C GLN A 78 -3.10 -43.65 -12.64
N ALA A 79 -1.97 -43.12 -13.11
CA ALA A 79 -0.98 -42.48 -12.25
C ALA A 79 -1.59 -41.28 -11.53
N GLN A 80 -1.47 -41.26 -10.21
CA GLN A 80 -1.79 -40.11 -9.36
C GLN A 80 -0.50 -39.33 -9.11
N THR A 81 -0.53 -38.01 -9.28
CA THR A 81 0.62 -37.13 -9.06
C THR A 81 0.65 -36.64 -7.61
N VAL A 82 1.83 -36.66 -7.01
CA VAL A 82 2.15 -36.12 -5.69
C VAL A 82 3.24 -35.08 -5.90
N THR A 83 2.98 -33.86 -5.45
CA THR A 83 3.92 -32.75 -5.48
C THR A 83 4.62 -32.65 -4.13
N LEU A 84 5.95 -32.65 -4.16
CA LEU A 84 6.82 -32.35 -3.04
C LEU A 84 7.27 -30.90 -3.15
N SER A 85 7.24 -30.15 -2.06
CA SER A 85 7.69 -28.76 -2.00
C SER A 85 8.80 -28.64 -0.97
N GLY A 86 9.98 -28.16 -1.36
CA GLY A 86 11.10 -27.90 -0.46
C GLY A 86 10.72 -26.92 0.66
N VAL A 87 11.31 -27.10 1.83
CA VAL A 87 11.15 -26.23 3.00
C VAL A 87 12.54 -25.69 3.35
N ASP A 88 12.70 -24.38 3.29
CA ASP A 88 13.97 -23.72 3.58
C ASP A 88 14.17 -23.64 5.11
N GLU A 89 15.26 -24.24 5.61
CA GLU A 89 15.53 -24.36 7.05
C GLU A 89 16.76 -23.57 7.56
N TYR A 90 17.24 -22.54 6.85
CA TYR A 90 18.21 -21.51 7.34
C TYR A 90 19.47 -22.04 8.09
N VAL A 91 19.80 -23.31 7.93
CA VAL A 91 20.85 -24.03 8.62
C VAL A 91 21.71 -24.66 7.54
N ALA A 92 22.97 -24.21 7.42
CA ALA A 92 23.95 -24.82 6.53
C ALA A 92 24.34 -26.21 7.05
N ASP A 93 23.52 -27.23 6.79
CA ASP A 93 23.83 -28.61 7.13
C ASP A 93 24.17 -29.48 5.92
N GLY A 94 24.11 -28.87 4.74
CA GLY A 94 24.54 -29.45 3.49
C GLY A 94 23.52 -30.44 2.94
N ASN A 95 23.63 -30.75 1.65
CA ASN A 95 22.65 -31.58 0.94
C ASN A 95 22.26 -32.86 1.71
N LYS A 96 20.97 -32.99 2.04
CA LYS A 96 20.41 -34.17 2.72
C LYS A 96 19.73 -35.12 1.75
N THR A 97 19.70 -36.41 2.12
CA THR A 97 18.86 -37.41 1.44
C THR A 97 17.71 -37.80 2.36
N VAL A 98 16.49 -37.39 1.99
CA VAL A 98 15.26 -37.52 2.80
C VAL A 98 14.24 -38.41 2.08
N SER A 99 13.60 -39.33 2.79
CA SER A 99 12.65 -40.27 2.15
C SER A 99 11.21 -39.75 2.12
N LEU A 100 10.53 -39.83 0.96
CA LEU A 100 9.07 -39.79 0.85
C LEU A 100 8.50 -41.14 1.33
N ILE A 101 7.73 -41.09 2.42
CA ILE A 101 7.18 -42.25 3.11
C ILE A 101 5.74 -42.49 2.68
N PHE A 102 5.42 -43.75 2.37
CA PHE A 102 4.06 -44.23 2.17
C PHE A 102 3.63 -45.05 3.39
N GLY A 103 2.54 -44.65 4.03
CA GLY A 103 1.91 -45.43 5.10
C GLY A 103 1.33 -46.76 4.59
N ASN A 104 0.83 -47.58 5.51
CA ASN A 104 0.11 -48.80 5.15
C ASN A 104 -1.17 -48.46 4.36
N ALA A 105 -1.42 -49.19 3.28
CA ALA A 105 -2.66 -49.05 2.51
C ALA A 105 -3.90 -49.37 3.36
N SER A 106 -4.88 -48.46 3.34
CA SER A 106 -6.23 -48.71 3.86
C SER A 106 -7.11 -49.21 2.71
N SER A 107 -7.66 -50.41 2.83
CA SER A 107 -8.57 -50.97 1.83
C SER A 107 -9.47 -52.06 2.41
N THR A 108 -10.67 -52.21 1.84
CA THR A 108 -11.55 -53.36 2.05
C THR A 108 -11.13 -54.58 1.21
N ASP A 109 -10.25 -54.39 0.21
CA ASP A 109 -9.59 -55.48 -0.48
C ASP A 109 -8.45 -56.03 0.38
N SER A 110 -8.62 -57.25 0.89
CA SER A 110 -7.61 -57.95 1.70
C SER A 110 -6.25 -58.11 1.02
N ALA A 111 -6.20 -58.02 -0.31
CA ALA A 111 -4.97 -58.13 -1.09
C ALA A 111 -4.13 -56.83 -1.03
N TYR A 112 -4.77 -55.70 -0.73
CA TYR A 112 -4.15 -54.37 -0.59
C TYR A 112 -4.13 -53.87 0.85
N SER A 113 -5.04 -54.33 1.71
CA SER A 113 -5.12 -53.91 3.12
C SER A 113 -3.80 -54.17 3.85
N GLY A 114 -3.18 -53.10 4.36
CA GLY A 114 -1.90 -53.15 5.07
C GLY A 114 -0.65 -53.21 4.18
N LEU A 115 -0.81 -53.29 2.85
CA LEU A 115 0.30 -53.39 1.91
C LEU A 115 1.14 -52.09 1.90
N LEU A 116 2.46 -52.22 1.78
CA LEU A 116 3.38 -51.10 1.72
C LEU A 116 3.70 -50.73 0.27
N CYS A 117 3.83 -49.43 0.04
CA CYS A 117 4.34 -48.87 -1.21
C CYS A 117 5.82 -48.47 -1.02
N PRO A 118 6.72 -48.69 -2.00
CA PRO A 118 8.13 -48.33 -1.84
C PRO A 118 8.32 -46.83 -1.62
N SER A 119 9.08 -46.46 -0.59
CA SER A 119 9.53 -45.08 -0.36
C SER A 119 10.44 -44.60 -1.50
N LYS A 120 10.56 -43.28 -1.63
CA LYS A 120 11.48 -42.64 -2.59
C LYS A 120 12.48 -41.78 -1.84
N ASP A 121 13.75 -41.87 -2.20
CA ASP A 121 14.78 -41.00 -1.65
C ASP A 121 14.85 -39.72 -2.47
N ILE A 122 14.78 -38.59 -1.79
CA ILE A 122 14.83 -37.24 -2.34
C ILE A 122 16.16 -36.64 -1.89
N ASN A 123 16.97 -36.20 -2.84
CA ASN A 123 18.19 -35.45 -2.56
C ASN A 123 17.82 -33.97 -2.47
N VAL A 124 17.73 -33.46 -1.27
CA VAL A 124 17.46 -32.06 -1.01
C VAL A 124 18.79 -31.31 -1.04
N THR A 125 18.89 -30.27 -1.86
CA THR A 125 20.10 -29.45 -1.98
C THR A 125 20.00 -28.25 -1.07
N ASP A 126 21.06 -28.07 -0.27
CA ASP A 126 21.23 -27.00 0.71
C ASP A 126 21.76 -25.74 0.03
N ASN A 127 21.21 -24.58 0.38
CA ASN A 127 21.61 -23.29 -0.20
C ASN A 127 22.40 -22.39 0.75
N GLU A 128 22.74 -22.87 1.95
CA GLU A 128 23.35 -22.09 3.01
C GLU A 128 24.87 -22.31 3.06
N SER A 129 25.61 -21.29 3.48
CA SER A 129 27.06 -21.41 3.70
C SER A 129 27.52 -20.50 4.83
N TYR A 130 28.53 -20.94 5.59
CA TYR A 130 29.06 -20.16 6.71
C TYR A 130 29.95 -19.01 6.25
N SER A 131 29.48 -17.77 6.38
CA SER A 131 30.22 -16.54 6.08
C SER A 131 29.86 -15.39 7.03
N ILE A 132 30.78 -14.44 7.20
CA ILE A 132 30.56 -13.22 7.98
C ILE A 132 30.45 -12.07 7.00
N ILE A 133 29.33 -11.37 7.05
CA ILE A 133 28.99 -10.29 6.13
C ILE A 133 29.31 -8.95 6.81
N VAL A 134 29.93 -8.02 6.08
CA VAL A 134 30.28 -6.66 6.54
C VAL A 134 29.86 -5.65 5.46
N TYR A 135 29.00 -4.68 5.81
CA TYR A 135 28.49 -3.70 4.85
C TYR A 135 28.10 -2.35 5.50
N PRO A 136 28.30 -1.19 4.85
CA PRO A 136 29.12 -1.00 3.66
C PRO A 136 30.62 -1.05 4.00
N GLN A 137 31.45 -1.40 3.01
CA GLN A 137 32.91 -1.50 3.19
C GLN A 137 33.65 -0.17 2.96
N THR A 138 32.98 0.86 2.42
CA THR A 138 33.57 2.20 2.24
C THR A 138 32.60 3.27 2.75
N MET A 139 33.08 4.20 3.57
CA MET A 139 32.26 5.26 4.17
C MET A 139 33.04 6.56 4.36
N TYR A 140 32.31 7.63 4.67
CA TYR A 140 32.85 8.96 4.94
C TYR A 140 32.39 9.47 6.32
N THR A 141 33.30 10.06 7.08
CA THR A 141 33.02 10.85 8.28
C THR A 141 33.49 12.28 8.05
N THR A 142 33.08 13.23 8.88
CA THR A 142 33.70 14.56 8.90
C THR A 142 34.27 14.86 10.27
N GLU A 143 35.31 15.66 10.31
CA GLU A 143 35.63 16.47 11.48
C GLU A 143 34.42 17.42 11.70
N ASN A 144 33.95 17.67 12.94
CA ASN A 144 33.04 18.82 13.14
C ASN A 144 33.27 19.46 14.53
N PRO A 145 33.22 20.80 14.68
CA PRO A 145 32.94 21.44 15.95
C PRO A 145 31.43 21.40 16.22
N ALA A 146 31.04 21.10 17.45
CA ALA A 146 29.65 21.26 17.89
C ALA A 146 29.06 22.64 17.48
N GLY A 147 28.17 22.69 16.48
CA GLY A 147 27.45 23.93 16.17
C GLY A 147 26.71 24.08 14.83
N ASN A 148 27.04 23.33 13.78
CA ASN A 148 26.31 23.41 12.50
C ASN A 148 25.97 22.00 12.00
N GLY A 149 24.72 21.57 12.20
CA GLY A 149 24.22 20.22 11.87
C GLY A 149 24.07 19.93 10.37
N THR A 150 25.04 20.31 9.54
CA THR A 150 25.00 20.11 8.07
C THR A 150 25.80 18.87 7.61
N TYR A 151 26.70 18.31 8.42
CA TYR A 151 27.50 17.13 8.04
C TYR A 151 27.44 16.02 9.11
N ASN A 152 27.37 14.76 8.67
CA ASN A 152 27.38 13.58 9.53
C ASN A 152 28.81 13.32 10.04
N HIS A 153 29.04 13.63 11.31
CA HIS A 153 30.30 13.35 12.03
C HIS A 153 30.56 11.85 12.26
N THR A 154 29.53 11.02 12.03
CA THR A 154 29.56 9.58 12.25
C THR A 154 29.12 8.84 10.99
N ALA A 155 29.75 7.71 10.72
CA ALA A 155 29.33 6.70 9.76
C ALA A 155 29.03 5.39 10.49
N SER A 156 28.28 4.49 9.88
CA SER A 156 27.99 3.18 10.49
C SER A 156 28.00 2.08 9.47
N TYR A 157 28.60 0.94 9.84
CA TYR A 157 28.53 -0.31 9.09
C TYR A 157 27.93 -1.40 9.97
N VAL A 158 27.38 -2.43 9.36
CA VAL A 158 26.78 -3.58 10.03
C VAL A 158 27.61 -4.83 9.79
N VAL A 159 27.53 -5.77 10.74
CA VAL A 159 28.15 -7.09 10.66
C VAL A 159 27.10 -8.14 11.02
N ALA A 160 27.04 -9.23 10.26
CA ALA A 160 26.06 -10.31 10.47
C ALA A 160 26.59 -11.68 10.01
N LEU A 161 25.87 -12.76 10.33
CA LEU A 161 26.21 -14.13 9.91
C LEU A 161 25.24 -14.60 8.82
N SER A 162 25.73 -15.29 7.80
CA SER A 162 24.90 -15.80 6.69
C SER A 162 24.09 -17.06 6.99
N SER A 163 24.34 -17.77 8.10
CA SER A 163 23.61 -18.99 8.48
C SER A 163 23.57 -19.16 10.00
N ALA A 164 22.57 -19.91 10.49
CA ALA A 164 22.43 -20.17 11.92
C ALA A 164 23.67 -20.89 12.46
N PRO A 165 24.37 -20.33 13.47
CA PRO A 165 25.45 -21.05 14.11
C PRO A 165 24.86 -22.01 15.14
N SER A 166 25.51 -23.16 15.34
CA SER A 166 25.08 -24.13 16.36
C SER A 166 25.53 -23.74 17.78
N THR A 167 26.50 -22.82 17.90
CA THR A 167 26.94 -22.20 19.16
C THR A 167 27.25 -20.71 18.97
N SER A 168 27.45 -19.95 20.05
CA SER A 168 27.73 -18.51 19.92
C SER A 168 29.05 -18.22 19.23
N VAL A 169 29.04 -17.28 18.28
CA VAL A 169 30.18 -16.77 17.51
C VAL A 169 30.60 -15.41 18.06
N THR A 170 31.89 -15.21 18.32
CA THR A 170 32.46 -13.95 18.80
C THR A 170 33.53 -13.46 17.84
N ILE A 171 33.42 -12.19 17.42
CA ILE A 171 34.46 -11.43 16.73
C ILE A 171 35.21 -10.64 17.82
N PRO A 172 36.42 -11.06 18.21
CA PRO A 172 37.02 -10.65 19.48
C PRO A 172 37.62 -9.25 19.49
N THR A 173 37.90 -8.66 18.32
CA THR A 173 38.56 -7.36 18.20
C THR A 173 38.04 -6.58 16.99
N ILE A 174 37.81 -5.28 17.18
CA ILE A 174 37.64 -4.26 16.14
C ILE A 174 38.72 -3.20 16.37
N THR A 175 39.54 -2.92 15.36
CA THR A 175 40.71 -2.02 15.47
C THR A 175 40.65 -0.92 14.43
N ILE A 176 40.83 0.33 14.86
CA ILE A 176 40.99 1.50 13.98
C ILE A 176 42.46 1.64 13.60
N GLY A 177 42.73 1.72 12.30
CA GLY A 177 44.07 1.81 11.74
C GLY A 177 44.76 3.15 12.00
N ASP A 178 43.98 4.24 12.09
CA ASP A 178 44.45 5.54 12.54
C ASP A 178 43.54 6.15 13.59
N THR A 179 44.01 6.17 14.84
CA THR A 179 43.23 6.68 15.98
C THR A 179 43.30 8.19 16.12
N THR A 180 44.08 8.91 15.30
CA THR A 180 43.97 10.39 15.23
C THR A 180 42.78 10.81 14.38
N GLU A 181 42.42 10.01 13.39
CA GLU A 181 41.36 10.29 12.41
C GLU A 181 39.99 9.71 12.76
N GLY A 182 39.95 8.71 13.64
CA GLY A 182 38.71 7.99 13.90
C GLY A 182 38.65 7.22 15.20
N SER A 183 37.42 6.90 15.59
CA SER A 183 37.11 6.00 16.70
C SER A 183 35.88 5.14 16.37
N ALA A 184 35.75 3.97 17.01
CA ALA A 184 34.56 3.12 16.93
C ALA A 184 33.91 2.96 18.30
N ASP A 185 32.58 2.84 18.32
CA ASP A 185 31.78 2.61 19.53
C ASP A 185 31.97 1.20 20.13
N LYS A 186 32.29 0.22 19.29
CA LYS A 186 32.44 -1.20 19.65
C LYS A 186 33.87 -1.71 19.44
N THR A 187 34.28 -2.64 20.31
CA THR A 187 35.59 -3.32 20.24
C THR A 187 35.48 -4.82 19.98
N SER A 188 34.28 -5.40 20.07
CA SER A 188 34.00 -6.83 19.80
C SER A 188 32.51 -7.02 19.48
N LEU A 189 32.17 -8.08 18.74
CA LEU A 189 30.78 -8.47 18.45
C LEU A 189 30.52 -9.91 18.88
N THR A 190 29.29 -10.22 19.27
CA THR A 190 28.88 -11.60 19.66
C THR A 190 27.52 -11.93 19.09
N PHE A 191 27.46 -13.00 18.32
CA PHE A 191 26.28 -13.60 17.73
C PHE A 191 25.96 -14.90 18.47
N THR A 192 24.68 -15.14 18.71
CA THR A 192 24.10 -16.28 19.41
C THR A 192 23.19 -17.03 18.46
N THR A 193 22.78 -18.25 18.82
CA THR A 193 21.85 -19.04 18.02
C THR A 193 20.47 -18.37 17.84
N SER A 194 20.16 -17.31 18.59
CA SER A 194 18.91 -16.55 18.50
C SER A 194 19.01 -15.16 17.87
N ASN A 195 20.22 -14.63 17.63
CA ASN A 195 20.40 -13.29 17.07
C ASN A 195 21.46 -13.24 15.96
N TRP A 196 21.82 -14.39 15.39
CA TRP A 196 22.84 -14.50 14.35
C TRP A 196 22.45 -13.78 13.06
N SER A 197 21.15 -13.79 12.72
CA SER A 197 20.57 -13.16 11.55
C SER A 197 20.24 -11.69 11.78
N THR A 198 20.40 -11.16 13.00
CA THR A 198 20.20 -9.74 13.29
C THR A 198 21.50 -8.96 13.05
N PRO A 199 21.55 -8.03 12.10
CA PRO A 199 22.75 -7.24 11.85
C PRO A 199 23.15 -6.41 13.07
N GLN A 200 24.44 -6.44 13.42
CA GLN A 200 25.00 -5.63 14.50
C GLN A 200 25.74 -4.42 13.93
N THR A 201 25.23 -3.23 14.22
CA THR A 201 25.81 -1.95 13.78
C THR A 201 27.06 -1.56 14.57
N VAL A 202 28.11 -1.12 13.90
CA VAL A 202 29.28 -0.45 14.46
C VAL A 202 29.27 0.99 13.97
N ILE A 203 29.33 1.94 14.90
CA ILE A 203 29.37 3.37 14.61
C ILE A 203 30.82 3.83 14.66
N VAL A 204 31.28 4.40 13.56
CA VAL A 204 32.59 5.03 13.43
C VAL A 204 32.40 6.54 13.48
N THR A 205 33.19 7.21 14.31
CA THR A 205 33.15 8.67 14.50
C THR A 205 34.46 9.25 13.98
N GLY A 206 34.39 10.24 13.09
CA GLY A 206 35.56 11.02 12.67
C GLY A 206 36.12 11.80 13.86
N LEU A 207 37.43 11.95 13.98
CA LEU A 207 38.02 12.74 15.05
C LEU A 207 38.58 14.04 14.47
N GLN A 208 38.32 15.14 15.16
CA GLN A 208 38.78 16.48 14.77
C GLN A 208 40.27 16.62 15.07
N ASP A 209 41.00 17.24 14.15
CA ASP A 209 42.30 17.82 14.45
C ASP A 209 42.36 19.34 14.15
N SER A 210 43.54 19.92 13.98
CA SER A 210 43.69 21.37 13.71
C SER A 210 44.69 21.64 12.59
N ILE A 211 44.90 20.63 11.76
CA ILE A 211 45.88 20.58 10.69
C ILE A 211 45.09 20.59 9.38
N GLU A 212 45.32 21.59 8.54
CA GLU A 212 44.81 21.62 7.16
C GLU A 212 45.63 20.61 6.33
N ASP A 213 45.26 19.33 6.38
CA ASP A 213 45.92 18.24 5.66
C ASP A 213 45.04 17.54 4.61
N GLY A 214 43.79 17.95 4.48
CA GLY A 214 42.81 17.37 3.55
C GLY A 214 42.24 16.05 4.04
N ALA A 215 41.34 15.44 3.27
CA ALA A 215 40.68 14.22 3.70
C ALA A 215 41.66 13.05 3.96
N GLN A 216 41.65 12.49 5.17
CA GLN A 216 42.48 11.34 5.56
C GLN A 216 41.70 10.03 5.48
N THR A 217 42.35 8.96 5.01
CA THR A 217 41.74 7.62 4.91
C THR A 217 42.38 6.64 5.88
N TYR A 218 41.57 5.93 6.65
CA TYR A 218 42.00 4.83 7.52
C TYR A 218 41.15 3.56 7.30
N THR A 219 41.57 2.46 7.92
CA THR A 219 40.88 1.16 7.84
C THR A 219 40.43 0.70 9.21
N VAL A 220 39.28 0.03 9.26
CA VAL A 220 38.76 -0.69 10.42
C VAL A 220 38.94 -2.18 10.15
N THR A 221 39.61 -2.89 11.06
CA THR A 221 39.95 -4.31 10.90
C THR A 221 39.39 -5.16 12.03
N HIS A 222 39.08 -6.43 11.73
CA HIS A 222 38.42 -7.35 12.64
C HIS A 222 39.30 -8.55 13.00
N GLY A 223 39.10 -9.09 14.19
CA GLY A 223 39.74 -10.34 14.61
C GLY A 223 39.05 -11.58 14.03
N ALA A 224 39.80 -12.66 13.85
CA ALA A 224 39.23 -13.95 13.42
C ALA A 224 38.16 -14.42 14.41
N ALA A 225 37.00 -14.82 13.88
CA ALA A 225 35.88 -15.28 14.68
C ALA A 225 36.20 -16.56 15.45
N THR A 226 35.61 -16.67 16.64
CA THR A 226 35.78 -17.80 17.56
C THR A 226 34.43 -18.25 18.11
N GLN A 227 34.24 -19.54 18.34
CA GLN A 227 33.03 -20.11 18.91
C GLN A 227 33.25 -20.61 20.35
N THR A 228 32.24 -20.45 21.21
CA THR A 228 32.27 -20.90 22.61
C THR A 228 31.09 -21.79 22.98
N PRO A 229 31.32 -22.86 23.78
CA PRO A 229 32.58 -23.27 24.41
C PRO A 229 33.60 -23.89 23.44
N SER A 230 34.89 -23.63 23.65
CA SER A 230 35.97 -24.10 22.78
C SER A 230 35.98 -25.63 22.66
N GLY A 231 35.79 -26.17 21.46
CA GLY A 231 35.71 -27.60 21.21
C GLY A 231 34.30 -28.14 20.91
N SER A 232 33.27 -27.28 20.94
CA SER A 232 32.10 -27.49 20.07
C SER A 232 32.47 -27.21 18.62
N SER A 233 31.49 -27.43 17.74
CA SER A 233 31.53 -27.23 16.31
C SER A 233 32.30 -25.98 15.83
N THR A 234 32.84 -26.06 14.61
CA THR A 234 33.89 -25.14 14.11
C THR A 234 33.46 -24.30 12.92
N GLU A 235 32.17 -24.19 12.66
CA GLU A 235 31.54 -23.53 11.49
C GLU A 235 32.15 -22.17 11.16
N TYR A 236 32.23 -21.27 12.14
CA TYR A 236 32.74 -19.90 11.97
C TYR A 236 34.18 -19.69 12.45
N ASN A 237 34.84 -20.72 12.98
CA ASN A 237 36.16 -20.56 13.60
C ASN A 237 37.22 -20.20 12.56
N GLY A 238 37.90 -19.07 12.76
CA GLY A 238 39.00 -18.62 11.91
C GLY A 238 38.57 -17.77 10.70
N ILE A 239 37.27 -17.58 10.47
CA ILE A 239 36.78 -16.64 9.44
C ILE A 239 37.10 -15.22 9.92
N VAL A 240 37.78 -14.44 9.08
CA VAL A 240 38.10 -13.03 9.34
C VAL A 240 37.10 -12.17 8.59
N PRO A 241 36.31 -11.31 9.27
CA PRO A 241 35.43 -10.37 8.60
C PRO A 241 36.20 -9.40 7.71
N ASP A 242 35.60 -8.93 6.63
CA ASP A 242 36.22 -7.99 5.70
C ASP A 242 36.49 -6.63 6.35
N PRO A 243 37.62 -5.97 6.01
CA PRO A 243 37.95 -4.66 6.53
C PRO A 243 37.06 -3.56 5.93
N VAL A 244 36.83 -2.50 6.71
CA VAL A 244 36.07 -1.31 6.26
C VAL A 244 37.01 -0.13 6.07
N LYS A 245 36.89 0.58 4.95
CA LYS A 245 37.64 1.79 4.63
C LYS A 245 36.82 3.02 5.00
N VAL A 246 37.41 3.95 5.75
CA VAL A 246 36.74 5.19 6.16
C VAL A 246 37.59 6.38 5.78
N THR A 247 36.97 7.39 5.17
CA THR A 247 37.61 8.67 4.83
C THR A 247 37.05 9.75 5.75
N ASN A 248 37.89 10.32 6.61
CA ASN A 248 37.59 11.49 7.42
C ASN A 248 37.76 12.74 6.56
N LEU A 249 36.70 13.52 6.39
CA LEU A 249 36.72 14.76 5.63
C LEU A 249 37.17 15.93 6.51
N ASP A 250 38.15 16.66 6.00
CA ASP A 250 38.74 17.85 6.64
C ASP A 250 37.72 19.01 6.67
N GLU A 251 37.40 19.50 7.87
CA GLU A 251 36.47 20.62 8.09
C GLU A 251 37.12 21.99 7.90
N ASP A 252 38.45 22.08 7.96
CA ASP A 252 39.22 23.30 7.79
C ASP A 252 39.41 23.66 6.30
N ALA A 253 38.89 22.82 5.40
CA ALA A 253 38.95 23.00 3.95
C ALA A 253 38.24 24.30 3.49
N TRP A 254 39.02 25.18 2.86
CA TRP A 254 38.52 26.46 2.34
C TRP A 254 37.57 26.29 1.15
N VAL A 255 37.75 25.20 0.39
CA VAL A 255 37.01 24.87 -0.83
C VAL A 255 36.73 23.37 -0.81
N THR A 256 35.47 22.97 -0.98
CA THR A 256 35.04 21.57 -0.98
C THR A 256 34.48 21.18 -2.34
N SER A 257 34.59 19.89 -2.68
CA SER A 257 33.99 19.30 -3.88
C SER A 257 32.99 18.18 -3.54
N SER A 258 32.05 17.90 -4.42
CA SER A 258 31.10 16.78 -4.27
C SER A 258 30.50 16.38 -5.62
N PRO A 259 30.31 15.08 -5.92
CA PRO A 259 30.73 13.93 -5.11
C PRO A 259 32.25 13.72 -5.15
N LEU A 260 32.80 12.99 -4.16
CA LEU A 260 34.25 12.73 -4.04
C LEU A 260 34.74 11.52 -4.83
N GLU A 261 33.84 10.58 -5.12
CA GLU A 261 34.12 9.45 -5.99
C GLU A 261 32.95 9.27 -6.97
N VAL A 262 33.28 9.00 -8.22
CA VAL A 262 32.31 8.68 -9.28
C VAL A 262 32.86 7.57 -10.15
N GLU A 263 31.96 6.71 -10.61
CA GLU A 263 32.27 5.68 -11.59
C GLU A 263 31.55 6.02 -12.90
N LEU A 264 32.32 6.12 -13.98
CA LEU A 264 31.82 6.44 -15.30
C LEU A 264 32.29 5.38 -16.30
N ILE A 265 31.48 5.14 -17.32
CA ILE A 265 31.85 4.25 -18.42
C ILE A 265 32.26 5.05 -19.65
N GLU A 266 33.32 4.59 -20.28
CA GLU A 266 33.62 4.87 -21.67
C GLU A 266 32.66 4.04 -22.52
N THR A 267 32.02 4.69 -23.50
CA THR A 267 31.23 3.96 -24.50
C THR A 267 31.07 4.70 -25.82
N GLY A 268 31.33 4.00 -26.92
CA GLY A 268 31.00 4.46 -28.28
C GLY A 268 29.51 4.33 -28.64
N VAL A 269 28.69 3.74 -27.76
CA VAL A 269 27.27 3.44 -28.00
C VAL A 269 26.40 4.27 -27.05
N PRO A 270 25.81 5.39 -27.51
CA PRO A 270 25.04 6.29 -26.64
C PRO A 270 23.89 5.63 -25.88
N ALA A 271 23.29 4.57 -26.43
CA ALA A 271 22.22 3.81 -25.78
C ALA A 271 22.68 2.97 -24.57
N GLU A 272 23.98 2.80 -24.36
CA GLU A 272 24.53 2.12 -23.19
C GLU A 272 24.69 3.06 -21.99
N CYS A 273 24.83 4.37 -22.25
CA CYS A 273 24.88 5.40 -21.23
C CYS A 273 23.50 5.55 -20.57
N GLY A 274 23.44 5.45 -19.24
CA GLY A 274 22.21 5.41 -18.44
C GLY A 274 21.63 4.00 -18.23
N VAL A 275 22.03 3.02 -19.06
CA VAL A 275 21.61 1.62 -18.91
C VAL A 275 22.63 0.84 -18.08
N TYR A 276 23.90 0.82 -18.50
CA TYR A 276 24.99 0.04 -17.88
C TYR A 276 25.94 0.86 -17.00
N GLY A 277 25.70 2.17 -16.92
CA GLY A 277 26.55 3.12 -16.22
C GLY A 277 26.39 4.52 -16.82
N SER A 278 26.90 5.52 -16.12
CA SER A 278 26.87 6.90 -16.60
C SER A 278 28.15 7.21 -17.39
N CYS A 279 28.03 7.90 -18.53
CA CYS A 279 29.17 8.40 -19.30
C CYS A 279 29.56 9.84 -18.89
N GLN A 280 28.72 10.48 -18.06
CA GLN A 280 28.93 11.80 -17.50
C GLN A 280 28.31 11.90 -16.11
N THR A 281 28.79 12.84 -15.29
CA THR A 281 28.22 13.15 -13.98
C THR A 281 28.37 14.62 -13.65
N THR A 282 27.43 15.16 -12.87
CA THR A 282 27.52 16.51 -12.33
C THR A 282 28.33 16.50 -11.04
N ALA A 283 29.33 17.35 -10.96
CA ALA A 283 30.12 17.64 -9.77
C ALA A 283 29.92 19.10 -9.34
N SER A 284 30.19 19.38 -8.08
CA SER A 284 29.97 20.68 -7.45
C SER A 284 31.19 21.13 -6.68
N ILE A 285 31.36 22.45 -6.59
CA ILE A 285 32.40 23.13 -5.81
C ILE A 285 31.74 24.19 -4.94
N LYS A 286 32.07 24.21 -3.65
CA LYS A 286 31.59 25.18 -2.67
C LYS A 286 32.77 25.87 -1.99
N LEU A 287 32.67 27.20 -1.86
CA LEU A 287 33.60 28.00 -1.05
C LEU A 287 33.04 28.13 0.37
N ASN A 288 33.82 27.76 1.38
CA ASN A 288 33.34 27.67 2.76
C ASN A 288 33.52 28.97 3.58
N GLN A 289 34.40 29.89 3.14
CA GLN A 289 34.63 31.18 3.83
C GLN A 289 33.77 32.32 3.24
N ALA A 290 33.17 33.11 4.14
CA ALA A 290 32.30 34.22 3.74
C ALA A 290 33.08 35.39 3.11
N PHE A 291 32.57 35.93 1.99
CA PHE A 291 33.14 37.08 1.26
C PHE A 291 32.83 38.40 1.99
N THR A 292 33.40 38.60 3.18
CA THR A 292 33.20 39.81 4.00
C THR A 292 34.48 40.65 4.10
N GLY A 293 34.33 41.93 4.48
CA GLY A 293 35.48 42.83 4.72
C GLY A 293 36.32 43.11 3.47
N THR A 294 37.63 42.88 3.55
CA THR A 294 38.60 43.12 2.46
C THR A 294 38.40 42.21 1.25
N CYS A 295 37.60 41.15 1.38
CA CYS A 295 37.28 40.21 0.28
C CYS A 295 36.10 40.65 -0.59
N SER A 296 35.44 41.77 -0.25
CA SER A 296 34.26 42.27 -0.97
C SER A 296 34.64 42.77 -2.37
N GLY A 297 34.16 42.08 -3.41
CA GLY A 297 34.41 42.42 -4.82
C GLY A 297 35.57 41.65 -5.49
N GLU A 298 36.17 40.67 -4.82
CA GLU A 298 37.18 39.78 -5.42
C GLU A 298 36.53 38.61 -6.18
N THR A 299 37.26 38.04 -7.14
CA THR A 299 36.85 36.83 -7.88
C THR A 299 37.79 35.67 -7.58
N VAL A 300 37.22 34.50 -7.27
CA VAL A 300 37.93 33.23 -7.14
C VAL A 300 37.60 32.36 -8.37
N THR A 301 38.60 31.84 -9.05
CA THR A 301 38.43 30.92 -10.19
C THR A 301 38.97 29.56 -9.80
N VAL A 302 38.12 28.54 -9.92
CA VAL A 302 38.47 27.14 -9.70
C VAL A 302 38.46 26.42 -11.05
N THR A 303 39.57 25.78 -11.41
CA THR A 303 39.72 25.08 -12.69
C THR A 303 40.01 23.60 -12.44
N PRO A 304 39.12 22.68 -12.84
CA PRO A 304 39.37 21.24 -12.76
C PRO A 304 40.41 20.78 -13.79
N TYR A 305 41.19 19.77 -13.43
CA TYR A 305 42.12 19.08 -14.32
C TYR A 305 42.37 17.65 -13.83
N THR A 306 42.73 16.74 -14.74
CA THR A 306 43.00 15.35 -14.39
C THR A 306 44.47 15.09 -14.05
N VAL A 307 44.70 14.19 -13.09
CA VAL A 307 46.01 13.63 -12.75
C VAL A 307 45.91 12.09 -12.70
N PRO A 308 46.65 11.35 -13.54
CA PRO A 308 47.42 11.85 -14.69
C PRO A 308 46.52 12.57 -15.71
N ALA A 309 47.11 13.43 -16.54
CA ALA A 309 46.35 14.10 -17.60
C ALA A 309 45.77 13.06 -18.55
N ASP A 310 44.45 13.08 -18.71
CA ASP A 310 43.69 12.13 -19.51
C ASP A 310 42.82 12.89 -20.52
N GLY A 311 43.02 12.59 -21.81
CA GLY A 311 42.34 13.28 -22.92
C GLY A 311 40.89 12.83 -23.12
N ARG A 312 40.47 11.74 -22.48
CA ARG A 312 39.09 11.25 -22.51
C ARG A 312 38.19 12.09 -21.62
N VAL A 313 38.72 12.65 -20.53
CA VAL A 313 37.94 13.42 -19.57
C VAL A 313 37.80 14.87 -20.03
N SER A 314 36.56 15.33 -20.08
CA SER A 314 36.21 16.71 -20.41
C SER A 314 35.32 17.34 -19.34
N PHE A 315 35.46 18.66 -19.17
CA PHE A 315 34.75 19.43 -18.15
C PHE A 315 33.89 20.52 -18.80
N SER A 316 32.63 20.64 -18.38
CA SER A 316 31.74 21.73 -18.82
C SER A 316 31.00 22.36 -17.64
N PRO A 317 31.22 23.65 -17.31
CA PRO A 317 32.22 24.54 -17.90
C PRO A 317 33.65 24.14 -17.48
N THR A 318 34.66 24.56 -18.25
CA THR A 318 36.08 24.28 -17.98
C THR A 318 36.66 25.07 -16.80
N SER A 319 35.94 26.05 -16.26
CA SER A 319 36.33 26.80 -15.06
C SER A 319 35.11 27.40 -14.36
N LEU A 320 35.15 27.44 -13.03
CA LEU A 320 34.11 28.00 -12.17
C LEU A 320 34.58 29.32 -11.56
N VAL A 321 33.85 30.41 -11.83
CA VAL A 321 34.18 31.75 -11.32
C VAL A 321 33.20 32.14 -10.21
N PHE A 322 33.70 32.41 -9.01
CA PHE A 322 32.94 32.76 -7.82
C PHE A 322 33.14 34.24 -7.46
N THR A 323 32.02 34.91 -7.15
CA THR A 323 31.96 36.27 -6.59
C THR A 323 31.35 36.28 -5.19
N SER A 324 30.99 35.11 -4.68
CA SER A 324 30.31 34.84 -3.40
C SER A 324 30.56 33.37 -3.00
N ASN A 325 30.24 33.03 -1.76
CA ASN A 325 30.38 31.67 -1.20
C ASN A 325 29.24 30.71 -1.61
N THR A 326 28.79 30.77 -2.85
CA THR A 326 27.73 29.91 -3.39
C THR A 326 28.31 28.63 -3.96
N THR A 327 27.59 27.53 -3.90
CA THR A 327 27.93 26.31 -4.65
C THR A 327 27.79 26.55 -6.16
N LYS A 328 28.72 26.02 -6.95
CA LYS A 328 28.64 25.97 -8.42
C LYS A 328 28.89 24.57 -8.93
N THR A 329 28.30 24.21 -10.06
CA THR A 329 28.39 22.87 -10.65
C THR A 329 29.13 22.88 -11.98
N PHE A 330 29.71 21.72 -12.33
CA PHE A 330 30.30 21.41 -13.63
C PHE A 330 30.07 19.93 -13.94
N THR A 331 29.97 19.59 -15.23
CA THR A 331 29.84 18.22 -15.70
C THR A 331 31.23 17.65 -16.01
N ILE A 332 31.46 16.41 -15.56
CA ILE A 332 32.57 15.56 -15.97
C ILE A 332 32.03 14.59 -17.02
N THR A 333 32.63 14.53 -18.21
CA THR A 333 32.23 13.62 -19.29
C THR A 333 33.42 12.78 -19.74
N ILE A 334 33.21 11.47 -19.87
CA ILE A 334 34.16 10.53 -20.46
C ILE A 334 33.85 10.38 -21.94
N ASN A 335 34.83 10.67 -22.79
CA ASN A 335 34.75 10.49 -24.23
C ASN A 335 35.42 9.17 -24.62
N ASP A 336 34.74 8.40 -25.46
CA ASP A 336 35.28 7.19 -26.10
C ASP A 336 36.51 7.53 -26.97
N ASP A 337 37.65 6.92 -26.64
CA ASP A 337 38.90 7.00 -27.40
C ASP A 337 39.07 5.88 -28.43
N ALA A 338 38.20 4.86 -28.42
CA ALA A 338 38.21 3.67 -29.23
C ALA A 338 39.52 2.85 -29.14
N VAL A 339 40.18 2.88 -27.98
CA VAL A 339 41.42 2.15 -27.69
C VAL A 339 41.22 1.21 -26.50
N GLU A 340 41.66 -0.04 -26.65
CA GLU A 340 41.70 -0.99 -25.53
C GLU A 340 42.67 -0.51 -24.45
N ASN A 341 42.11 0.02 -23.36
CA ASN A 341 42.83 0.42 -22.17
C ASN A 341 42.46 -0.52 -21.00
N THR A 342 43.27 -0.52 -19.95
CA THR A 342 42.83 -1.08 -18.68
C THR A 342 41.88 -0.09 -18.01
N ASN A 343 40.88 -0.58 -17.26
CA ASN A 343 40.12 0.26 -16.32
C ASN A 343 41.09 1.16 -15.56
N SER A 344 40.80 2.45 -15.59
CA SER A 344 41.73 3.47 -15.16
C SER A 344 41.05 4.38 -14.16
N SER A 345 41.83 4.91 -13.22
CA SER A 345 41.33 5.91 -12.29
C SER A 345 42.13 7.18 -12.46
N VAL A 346 41.42 8.29 -12.55
CA VAL A 346 42.01 9.63 -12.61
C VAL A 346 41.52 10.44 -11.43
N GLN A 347 42.39 11.27 -10.89
CA GLN A 347 42.01 12.27 -9.90
C GLN A 347 41.68 13.57 -10.63
N VAL A 348 40.48 14.09 -10.44
CA VAL A 348 40.13 15.46 -10.81
C VAL A 348 40.60 16.35 -9.66
N LYS A 349 41.71 17.05 -9.91
CA LYS A 349 42.26 18.07 -9.02
C LYS A 349 41.83 19.45 -9.48
N PHE A 350 42.07 20.44 -8.63
CA PHE A 350 41.62 21.81 -8.88
C PHE A 350 42.77 22.80 -8.70
N THR A 351 42.86 23.79 -9.58
CA THR A 351 43.67 24.98 -9.32
C THR A 351 42.77 26.11 -8.86
N VAL A 352 43.09 26.70 -7.71
CA VAL A 352 42.35 27.85 -7.16
C VAL A 352 43.17 29.12 -7.35
N ALA A 353 42.65 30.05 -8.16
CA ALA A 353 43.24 31.37 -8.39
C ALA A 353 42.32 32.46 -7.84
N ALA A 354 42.89 33.47 -7.18
CA ALA A 354 42.14 34.61 -6.64
C ALA A 354 42.79 35.93 -7.08
N THR A 355 41.97 36.95 -7.37
CA THR A 355 42.45 38.26 -7.85
C THR A 355 42.84 39.25 -6.75
N GLY A 356 42.75 38.86 -5.46
CA GLY A 356 43.08 39.74 -4.34
C GLY A 356 43.58 39.02 -3.08
N THR A 357 43.35 39.61 -1.90
CA THR A 357 43.99 39.23 -0.64
C THR A 357 43.21 38.23 0.20
N CYS A 358 42.09 37.72 -0.31
CA CYS A 358 41.19 36.80 0.37
C CYS A 358 41.80 35.46 0.80
N GLY A 359 43.03 35.12 0.42
CA GLY A 359 43.73 33.92 0.91
C GLY A 359 43.31 32.61 0.23
N TYR A 360 42.33 32.62 -0.67
CA TYR A 360 41.90 31.45 -1.46
C TYR A 360 42.92 30.98 -2.49
N GLY A 361 43.82 31.85 -2.93
CA GLY A 361 44.81 31.51 -3.95
C GLY A 361 45.71 30.36 -3.52
N GLY A 362 45.67 29.25 -4.26
CA GLY A 362 46.48 28.06 -3.98
C GLY A 362 45.97 27.17 -2.84
N LYS A 363 44.75 27.40 -2.35
CA LYS A 363 44.15 26.54 -1.33
C LYS A 363 43.78 25.15 -1.89
N PRO A 364 43.95 24.08 -1.09
CA PRO A 364 43.57 22.73 -1.52
C PRO A 364 42.05 22.63 -1.68
N VAL A 365 41.64 21.68 -2.51
CA VAL A 365 40.25 21.29 -2.75
C VAL A 365 40.21 19.78 -2.71
N ASP A 366 39.14 19.21 -2.13
CA ASP A 366 38.94 17.77 -2.17
C ASP A 366 38.96 17.27 -3.62
N GLU A 367 39.74 16.23 -3.88
CA GLU A 367 39.91 15.67 -5.21
C GLU A 367 38.74 14.73 -5.51
N ILE A 368 38.21 14.79 -6.74
CA ILE A 368 37.18 13.85 -7.18
C ILE A 368 37.89 12.69 -7.87
N LYS A 369 37.80 11.50 -7.30
CA LYS A 369 38.29 10.29 -7.97
C LYS A 369 37.25 9.83 -8.99
N VAL A 370 37.67 9.73 -10.25
CA VAL A 370 36.85 9.19 -11.33
C VAL A 370 37.43 7.83 -11.70
N THR A 371 36.63 6.78 -11.56
CA THR A 371 36.93 5.46 -12.11
C THR A 371 36.30 5.37 -13.49
N ILE A 372 37.09 5.01 -14.50
CA ILE A 372 36.69 4.93 -15.90
C ILE A 372 36.71 3.47 -16.32
N GLY A 373 35.53 2.94 -16.65
CA GLY A 373 35.38 1.60 -17.23
C GLY A 373 35.56 1.62 -18.74
N ASP A 374 36.51 0.84 -19.25
CA ASP A 374 36.83 0.71 -20.69
C ASP A 374 35.78 -0.17 -21.41
N ASP A 375 35.40 0.12 -22.67
CA ASP A 375 34.51 -0.75 -23.48
C ASP A 375 35.23 -1.57 -24.57
N GLU A 376 36.49 -1.30 -24.88
CA GLU A 376 37.28 -1.99 -25.90
C GLU A 376 38.03 -3.24 -25.37
N GLY A 377 38.28 -3.28 -24.05
CA GLY A 377 38.89 -4.37 -23.31
C GLY A 377 37.90 -5.39 -22.73
N PRO A 378 38.39 -6.53 -22.22
CA PRO A 378 37.57 -7.47 -21.43
C PRO A 378 36.93 -6.77 -20.22
N GLY A 379 35.61 -6.83 -20.13
CA GLY A 379 34.84 -6.14 -19.10
C GLY A 379 33.43 -6.69 -18.96
N VAL A 380 32.84 -6.48 -17.78
CA VAL A 380 31.46 -6.85 -17.47
C VAL A 380 30.63 -5.58 -17.35
N ARG A 381 29.44 -5.57 -17.97
CA ARG A 381 28.46 -4.49 -17.86
C ARG A 381 27.22 -5.03 -17.15
N VAL A 382 26.80 -4.34 -16.09
CA VAL A 382 25.63 -4.66 -15.28
C VAL A 382 24.68 -3.47 -15.35
N SER A 383 23.42 -3.70 -15.76
CA SER A 383 22.45 -2.62 -15.89
C SER A 383 21.90 -2.18 -14.55
N ASN A 384 21.29 -1.00 -14.54
CA ASN A 384 20.41 -0.62 -13.43
C ASN A 384 19.22 -1.57 -13.32
N LEU A 385 18.65 -1.63 -12.11
CA LEU A 385 17.43 -2.37 -11.83
C LEU A 385 16.24 -1.71 -12.54
N SER A 386 15.36 -2.51 -13.14
CA SER A 386 14.27 -2.03 -13.99
C SER A 386 13.19 -1.25 -13.23
N ASN A 387 12.97 -1.61 -11.96
CA ASN A 387 11.96 -1.05 -11.07
C ASN A 387 12.29 -1.45 -9.62
N GLN A 388 11.62 -0.84 -8.64
CA GLN A 388 11.63 -1.33 -7.27
C GLN A 388 10.87 -2.66 -7.20
N THR A 389 11.30 -3.55 -6.30
CA THR A 389 10.50 -4.72 -5.97
C THR A 389 9.40 -4.32 -5.00
N GLU A 390 8.23 -4.93 -5.11
CA GLU A 390 7.14 -4.70 -4.17
C GLU A 390 6.62 -6.05 -3.70
N GLU A 391 6.54 -6.22 -2.38
CA GLU A 391 5.93 -7.40 -1.81
C GLU A 391 4.47 -7.54 -2.22
N ALA A 392 3.97 -8.77 -2.20
CA ALA A 392 2.58 -8.99 -2.55
C ALA A 392 1.65 -8.29 -1.54
N SER A 393 0.65 -7.58 -2.06
CA SER A 393 -0.30 -6.92 -1.17
C SER A 393 -1.11 -7.97 -0.40
N PRO A 394 -1.25 -7.78 0.91
CA PRO A 394 -1.87 -8.81 1.70
C PRO A 394 -3.39 -8.90 1.40
N GLY A 395 -3.86 -10.14 1.15
CA GLY A 395 -5.21 -10.44 0.64
C GLY A 395 -5.30 -10.83 -0.83
N SER A 396 -4.25 -10.61 -1.63
CA SER A 396 -4.21 -11.01 -3.04
C SER A 396 -4.05 -12.52 -3.27
N GLY A 397 -3.77 -13.29 -2.20
CA GLY A 397 -3.27 -14.65 -2.34
C GLY A 397 -1.80 -14.70 -2.80
N TYR A 398 -1.06 -13.62 -2.60
CA TYR A 398 0.36 -13.45 -2.95
C TYR A 398 0.64 -13.38 -4.46
N THR A 399 -0.33 -12.93 -5.27
CA THR A 399 -0.20 -12.97 -6.75
C THR A 399 0.21 -11.65 -7.39
N ASP A 400 0.29 -10.58 -6.62
CA ASP A 400 0.53 -9.21 -7.08
C ASP A 400 1.91 -8.66 -6.69
N ALA A 401 2.81 -9.51 -6.21
CA ALA A 401 4.22 -9.17 -6.02
C ALA A 401 4.82 -8.59 -7.32
N VAL A 402 5.57 -7.51 -7.18
CA VAL A 402 6.26 -6.84 -8.30
C VAL A 402 7.71 -7.28 -8.32
N THR A 403 8.07 -8.08 -9.33
CA THR A 403 9.46 -8.46 -9.59
C THR A 403 10.22 -7.34 -10.29
N ALA A 404 11.53 -7.28 -10.10
CA ALA A 404 12.41 -6.41 -10.85
C ALA A 404 13.39 -7.21 -11.70
N THR A 405 14.06 -6.58 -12.66
CA THR A 405 15.07 -7.23 -13.51
C THR A 405 16.27 -6.33 -13.72
N TYR A 406 17.45 -6.92 -13.87
CA TYR A 406 18.62 -6.25 -14.42
C TYR A 406 19.30 -7.17 -15.44
N THR A 407 20.19 -6.62 -16.25
CA THR A 407 20.85 -7.36 -17.33
C THR A 407 22.36 -7.28 -17.23
N VAL A 408 23.02 -8.36 -17.62
CA VAL A 408 24.48 -8.48 -17.61
C VAL A 408 24.97 -8.90 -18.99
N LYS A 409 26.05 -8.27 -19.46
CA LYS A 409 26.74 -8.64 -20.70
C LYS A 409 28.25 -8.45 -20.57
N LEU A 410 29.00 -9.02 -21.50
CA LEU A 410 30.43 -8.74 -21.65
C LEU A 410 30.66 -7.66 -22.71
N THR A 411 31.75 -6.91 -22.58
CA THR A 411 32.16 -5.86 -23.54
C THR A 411 32.91 -6.43 -24.75
N LYS A 412 33.55 -7.59 -24.60
CA LYS A 412 34.38 -8.22 -25.64
C LYS A 412 34.17 -9.73 -25.72
N ALA A 413 34.32 -10.30 -26.92
CA ALA A 413 34.29 -11.75 -27.10
C ALA A 413 35.37 -12.44 -26.24
N PRO A 414 35.01 -13.33 -25.29
CA PRO A 414 36.00 -14.04 -24.51
C PRO A 414 36.60 -15.19 -25.33
N THR A 415 37.80 -15.62 -24.96
CA THR A 415 38.53 -16.75 -25.56
C THR A 415 38.22 -18.09 -24.87
N ALA A 416 37.61 -18.05 -23.68
CA ALA A 416 37.08 -19.17 -22.93
C ALA A 416 35.78 -18.77 -22.23
N ASP A 417 35.01 -19.74 -21.72
CA ASP A 417 33.77 -19.42 -21.02
C ASP A 417 34.04 -18.59 -19.74
N VAL A 418 33.14 -17.67 -19.47
CA VAL A 418 33.17 -16.70 -18.37
C VAL A 418 31.97 -16.99 -17.47
N SER A 419 32.23 -17.24 -16.20
CA SER A 419 31.21 -17.48 -15.18
C SER A 419 31.19 -16.35 -14.16
N ILE A 420 29.99 -15.85 -13.86
CA ILE A 420 29.75 -14.80 -12.86
C ILE A 420 28.70 -15.33 -11.89
N GLU A 421 29.05 -15.40 -10.60
CA GLU A 421 28.15 -15.86 -9.55
C GLU A 421 27.44 -14.67 -8.91
N ILE A 422 26.15 -14.82 -8.61
CA ILE A 422 25.30 -13.83 -7.97
C ILE A 422 25.18 -14.18 -6.49
N ASN A 423 25.40 -13.21 -5.61
CA ASN A 423 25.27 -13.34 -4.17
C ASN A 423 24.28 -12.28 -3.66
N ASP A 424 23.01 -12.65 -3.60
CA ASP A 424 21.93 -11.83 -3.07
C ASP A 424 21.86 -11.79 -1.53
N LEU A 425 22.68 -12.60 -0.85
CA LEU A 425 22.85 -12.58 0.61
C LEU A 425 23.99 -11.67 1.07
N TYR A 426 24.63 -10.93 0.16
CA TYR A 426 25.78 -10.11 0.47
C TYR A 426 25.48 -8.94 1.40
N ASP A 427 24.27 -8.39 1.37
CA ASP A 427 23.87 -7.32 2.26
C ASP A 427 23.23 -7.88 3.53
N PRO A 428 23.64 -7.44 4.74
CA PRO A 428 23.00 -7.84 5.98
C PRO A 428 21.49 -7.60 6.06
N THR A 429 20.94 -6.62 5.31
CA THR A 429 19.48 -6.42 5.24
C THR A 429 18.77 -7.57 4.53
N ASN A 430 19.43 -8.26 3.59
CA ASN A 430 18.84 -9.38 2.85
C ASN A 430 19.45 -10.73 3.24
N ILE A 431 19.95 -10.85 4.46
CA ILE A 431 20.34 -12.15 5.01
C ILE A 431 19.12 -13.07 5.01
N LEU A 432 19.32 -14.31 4.54
CA LEU A 432 18.25 -15.31 4.32
C LEU A 432 17.21 -14.93 3.26
N ASN A 433 17.53 -14.02 2.35
CA ASN A 433 16.59 -13.55 1.33
C ASN A 433 15.31 -12.92 1.92
N ASN A 434 15.42 -12.27 3.08
CA ASN A 434 14.29 -11.68 3.80
C ASN A 434 13.52 -10.67 2.93
N GLU A 435 14.24 -9.89 2.12
CA GLU A 435 13.68 -8.86 1.25
C GLU A 435 13.48 -9.36 -0.19
N GLY A 436 14.28 -10.31 -0.63
CA GLY A 436 14.15 -10.89 -1.94
C GLY A 436 15.29 -11.79 -2.37
N SER A 437 15.11 -12.42 -3.52
CA SER A 437 16.06 -13.37 -4.12
C SER A 437 16.25 -13.06 -5.60
N ALA A 438 17.45 -13.30 -6.11
CA ALA A 438 17.83 -13.06 -7.50
C ALA A 438 18.05 -14.37 -8.28
N ASP A 439 17.60 -14.41 -9.53
CA ASP A 439 17.74 -15.57 -10.41
C ASP A 439 18.22 -15.17 -11.81
N ALA A 440 19.33 -15.75 -12.25
CA ALA A 440 19.98 -15.50 -13.52
C ALA A 440 19.24 -16.07 -14.75
N ASN A 441 18.23 -16.94 -14.59
CA ASN A 441 17.50 -17.51 -15.73
C ASN A 441 16.15 -18.20 -15.36
N PRO A 442 15.05 -17.45 -15.29
CA PRO A 442 13.75 -18.00 -14.90
C PRO A 442 13.08 -18.89 -15.96
N LEU A 443 13.61 -18.96 -17.19
CA LEU A 443 12.97 -19.66 -18.31
C LEU A 443 13.05 -21.20 -18.23
N SER A 444 13.75 -21.76 -17.24
CA SER A 444 13.95 -23.21 -17.11
C SER A 444 12.97 -23.91 -16.17
N GLY A 445 12.08 -23.19 -15.49
CA GLY A 445 11.20 -23.75 -14.45
C GLY A 445 11.95 -24.18 -13.19
N ASN A 446 13.25 -23.91 -13.12
CA ASN A 446 14.08 -24.05 -11.94
C ASN A 446 14.37 -22.64 -11.43
N GLN A 447 13.66 -22.22 -10.39
CA GLN A 447 14.02 -21.01 -9.65
C GLN A 447 15.27 -21.35 -8.82
N ASN A 448 16.30 -20.50 -8.84
CA ASN A 448 17.60 -20.57 -8.10
C ASN A 448 18.87 -20.72 -8.95
N GLN A 449 18.88 -20.27 -10.22
CA GLN A 449 20.16 -20.20 -10.94
C GLN A 449 20.97 -18.97 -10.47
N LYS A 450 21.99 -19.18 -9.63
CA LYS A 450 22.87 -18.10 -9.12
C LYS A 450 24.13 -17.87 -9.96
N THR A 451 24.19 -18.36 -11.20
CA THR A 451 25.38 -18.23 -12.04
C THR A 451 25.02 -17.87 -13.48
N LEU A 452 25.60 -16.78 -13.97
CA LEU A 452 25.59 -16.37 -15.37
C LEU A 452 26.77 -17.01 -16.09
N THR A 453 26.54 -17.53 -17.31
CA THR A 453 27.60 -18.13 -18.13
C THR A 453 27.63 -17.49 -19.51
N PHE A 454 28.75 -16.86 -19.85
CA PHE A 454 29.01 -16.26 -21.14
C PHE A 454 30.07 -17.09 -21.88
N THR A 455 29.75 -17.46 -23.10
CA THR A 455 30.59 -18.19 -24.04
C THR A 455 31.05 -17.23 -25.15
N PRO A 456 32.06 -17.62 -25.95
CA PRO A 456 32.44 -16.85 -27.15
C PRO A 456 31.30 -16.61 -28.15
N ALA A 457 30.18 -17.34 -28.05
CA ALA A 457 29.03 -17.23 -28.94
C ALA A 457 27.90 -16.32 -28.44
N ASN A 458 27.77 -16.10 -27.12
CA ASN A 458 26.66 -15.33 -26.51
C ASN A 458 27.11 -14.17 -25.61
N TRP A 459 28.41 -13.87 -25.54
CA TRP A 459 28.99 -12.82 -24.69
C TRP A 459 28.34 -11.43 -24.83
N ASN A 460 27.90 -11.09 -26.05
CA ASN A 460 27.28 -9.80 -26.37
C ASN A 460 25.75 -9.81 -26.26
N THR A 461 25.16 -10.95 -25.87
CA THR A 461 23.72 -11.06 -25.64
C THR A 461 23.47 -10.75 -24.17
N PRO A 462 22.71 -9.68 -23.83
CA PRO A 462 22.34 -9.41 -22.45
C PRO A 462 21.61 -10.62 -21.84
N GLN A 463 22.10 -11.11 -20.71
CA GLN A 463 21.44 -12.12 -19.90
C GLN A 463 20.68 -11.40 -18.78
N THR A 464 19.42 -11.78 -18.57
CA THR A 464 18.54 -11.14 -17.59
C THR A 464 18.61 -11.87 -16.27
N VAL A 465 18.81 -11.13 -15.19
CA VAL A 465 18.58 -11.56 -13.82
C VAL A 465 17.25 -10.99 -13.36
N THR A 466 16.38 -11.84 -12.82
CA THR A 466 15.12 -11.44 -12.18
C THR A 466 15.29 -11.42 -10.67
N VAL A 467 14.83 -10.34 -10.04
CA VAL A 467 14.77 -10.18 -8.60
C VAL A 467 13.32 -10.34 -8.16
N TYR A 468 13.10 -11.30 -7.27
CA TYR A 468 11.82 -11.62 -6.67
C TYR A 468 11.76 -11.02 -5.26
N PRO A 469 10.73 -10.23 -4.93
CA PRO A 469 10.51 -9.83 -3.54
C PRO A 469 10.11 -11.05 -2.70
N THR A 470 10.58 -11.07 -1.46
CA THR A 470 10.10 -11.98 -0.42
C THR A 470 9.26 -11.16 0.55
N ASN A 471 8.10 -11.66 0.97
CA ASN A 471 7.31 -11.01 2.02
C ASN A 471 7.66 -11.64 3.36
N ASP A 472 8.16 -10.83 4.28
CA ASP A 472 8.58 -11.27 5.61
C ASP A 472 7.46 -11.21 6.67
N TYR A 473 6.30 -10.68 6.26
CA TYR A 473 5.08 -10.48 7.03
C TYR A 473 5.21 -9.44 8.14
N ILE A 474 6.30 -8.70 8.25
CA ILE A 474 6.56 -7.78 9.35
C ILE A 474 6.27 -6.36 8.89
N LYS A 475 5.54 -5.61 9.73
CA LYS A 475 5.42 -4.16 9.50
C LYS A 475 6.71 -3.44 9.85
N ASP A 476 7.47 -3.08 8.82
CA ASP A 476 8.65 -2.25 8.86
C ASP A 476 8.62 -1.15 7.75
N THR A 477 9.79 -0.67 7.36
CA THR A 477 10.00 0.35 6.33
C THR A 477 10.27 -0.26 4.96
N ASN A 478 10.33 0.54 3.90
CA ASN A 478 10.91 0.02 2.66
C ASN A 478 12.39 -0.26 2.91
N GLU A 479 12.78 -1.52 2.77
CA GLU A 479 14.16 -1.92 2.97
C GLU A 479 14.95 -1.86 1.66
N SER A 480 16.25 -1.69 1.77
CA SER A 480 17.15 -1.73 0.62
C SER A 480 18.32 -2.64 0.91
N TYR A 481 18.71 -3.39 -0.13
CA TYR A 481 19.77 -4.38 -0.04
C TYR A 481 20.59 -4.42 -1.33
N VAL A 482 21.81 -4.93 -1.22
CA VAL A 482 22.73 -5.10 -2.34
C VAL A 482 22.85 -6.57 -2.73
N ILE A 483 22.61 -6.83 -4.01
CA ILE A 483 22.98 -8.08 -4.68
C ILE A 483 24.40 -7.92 -5.19
N GLN A 484 25.31 -8.74 -4.67
CA GLN A 484 26.71 -8.74 -5.11
C GLN A 484 26.90 -9.58 -6.36
N MET A 485 27.68 -9.04 -7.30
CA MET A 485 28.17 -9.78 -8.45
C MET A 485 29.59 -10.26 -8.12
N LYS A 486 29.79 -11.56 -7.86
CA LYS A 486 31.11 -12.06 -7.49
C LYS A 486 32.12 -11.91 -8.62
N ASN A 487 33.39 -11.89 -8.24
CA ASN A 487 34.53 -11.92 -9.14
C ASN A 487 34.37 -12.98 -10.25
N VAL A 488 34.62 -12.54 -11.48
CA VAL A 488 34.55 -13.35 -12.68
C VAL A 488 35.54 -14.52 -12.61
N VAL A 489 35.06 -15.73 -12.91
CA VAL A 489 35.89 -16.94 -13.04
C VAL A 489 35.97 -17.33 -14.51
N SER A 490 37.18 -17.39 -15.07
CA SER A 490 37.39 -17.81 -16.46
C SER A 490 38.81 -18.37 -16.70
N ALA A 491 38.96 -19.19 -17.73
CA ALA A 491 40.29 -19.52 -18.26
C ALA A 491 40.85 -18.41 -19.18
N ASP A 492 40.00 -17.46 -19.59
CA ASP A 492 40.43 -16.24 -20.24
C ASP A 492 41.06 -15.30 -19.21
N THR A 493 42.38 -15.10 -19.32
CA THR A 493 43.13 -14.25 -18.39
C THR A 493 42.73 -12.78 -18.44
N GLY A 494 42.07 -12.34 -19.51
CA GLY A 494 41.52 -10.99 -19.61
C GLY A 494 40.28 -10.78 -18.76
N TYR A 495 39.50 -11.85 -18.54
CA TYR A 495 38.25 -11.80 -17.75
C TYR A 495 38.43 -12.26 -16.31
N ASN A 496 39.32 -13.22 -16.06
CA ASN A 496 39.45 -13.85 -14.76
C ASN A 496 39.86 -12.86 -13.66
N GLY A 497 39.04 -12.74 -12.62
CA GLY A 497 39.25 -11.87 -11.48
C GLY A 497 38.73 -10.44 -11.65
N ILE A 498 38.04 -10.12 -12.76
CA ILE A 498 37.28 -8.86 -12.86
C ILE A 498 36.17 -8.88 -11.80
N ASP A 499 36.04 -7.79 -11.06
CA ASP A 499 34.98 -7.56 -10.07
C ASP A 499 33.87 -6.71 -10.72
N PRO A 500 32.68 -7.28 -11.02
CA PRO A 500 31.59 -6.53 -11.62
C PRO A 500 30.89 -5.59 -10.63
N ARG A 501 30.12 -4.63 -11.15
CA ARG A 501 29.29 -3.74 -10.33
C ARG A 501 28.17 -4.52 -9.63
N ASP A 502 27.99 -4.26 -8.34
CA ASP A 502 26.84 -4.74 -7.57
C ASP A 502 25.53 -4.01 -7.94
N VAL A 503 24.40 -4.59 -7.52
CA VAL A 503 23.05 -4.07 -7.80
C VAL A 503 22.33 -3.78 -6.50
N THR A 504 21.97 -2.51 -6.28
CA THR A 504 21.10 -2.12 -5.16
C THR A 504 19.64 -2.33 -5.53
N VAL A 505 18.89 -2.94 -4.63
CA VAL A 505 17.46 -3.20 -4.70
C VAL A 505 16.77 -2.46 -3.56
N THR A 506 15.61 -1.87 -3.84
CA THR A 506 14.68 -1.39 -2.81
C THR A 506 13.44 -2.24 -2.89
N ASN A 507 13.12 -2.89 -1.77
CA ASN A 507 11.91 -3.68 -1.58
C ASN A 507 10.88 -2.84 -0.83
N LYS A 508 9.68 -2.74 -1.40
CA LYS A 508 8.60 -1.95 -0.81
C LYS A 508 7.75 -2.83 0.09
N ASN A 509 7.63 -2.41 1.34
CA ASN A 509 6.82 -3.11 2.33
C ASN A 509 5.33 -2.74 2.17
N GLU A 510 4.49 -3.76 1.94
CA GLU A 510 3.03 -3.66 1.83
C GLU A 510 2.29 -4.25 3.06
N ASP A 511 3.00 -4.70 4.09
CA ASP A 511 2.41 -5.17 5.33
C ASP A 511 1.71 -4.05 6.10
N ILE A 512 0.66 -4.41 6.83
CA ILE A 512 -0.12 -3.51 7.68
C ILE A 512 -0.36 -4.15 9.04
N VAL A 513 -0.60 -3.31 10.05
CA VAL A 513 -0.84 -3.77 11.43
C VAL A 513 -2.33 -3.85 11.71
N GLY A 514 -2.80 -5.00 12.20
CA GLY A 514 -4.19 -5.12 12.59
C GLY A 514 -4.67 -6.54 12.76
N VAL A 515 -6.00 -6.66 12.77
CA VAL A 515 -6.74 -7.91 12.91
C VAL A 515 -7.57 -8.16 11.66
N VAL A 516 -7.60 -9.41 11.20
CA VAL A 516 -8.55 -9.90 10.19
C VAL A 516 -9.79 -10.43 10.89
N VAL A 517 -10.97 -10.03 10.44
CA VAL A 517 -12.26 -10.51 10.98
C VAL A 517 -13.01 -11.26 9.88
N ASP A 518 -13.29 -12.55 10.08
CA ASP A 518 -14.09 -13.38 9.15
C ASP A 518 -13.67 -13.23 7.67
N SER A 519 -12.36 -13.31 7.41
CA SER A 519 -11.72 -13.10 6.10
C SER A 519 -11.81 -11.67 5.52
N THR A 520 -12.42 -10.73 6.24
CA THR A 520 -12.42 -9.32 5.89
C THR A 520 -11.13 -8.67 6.38
N ILE A 521 -10.39 -8.12 5.42
CA ILE A 521 -9.11 -7.44 5.66
C ILE A 521 -9.36 -5.99 6.04
N LEU A 522 -8.72 -5.53 7.12
CA LEU A 522 -8.83 -4.17 7.62
C LEU A 522 -7.61 -3.35 7.20
N THR A 523 -7.72 -2.56 6.13
CA THR A 523 -6.60 -1.82 5.50
C THR A 523 -6.38 -0.38 5.96
N ALA A 524 -7.27 0.20 6.76
CA ALA A 524 -7.21 1.63 7.13
C ALA A 524 -7.21 1.83 8.65
N ALA A 525 -6.42 2.79 9.15
CA ALA A 525 -6.36 3.17 10.56
C ALA A 525 -7.73 3.68 11.05
N GLY A 526 -8.41 2.91 11.90
CA GLY A 526 -9.69 3.32 12.47
C GLY A 526 -10.46 2.21 13.18
N THR A 527 -11.45 2.61 13.98
CA THR A 527 -12.39 1.68 14.61
C THR A 527 -13.46 1.27 13.59
N GLN A 528 -13.42 0.01 13.16
CA GLN A 528 -14.47 -0.57 12.31
C GLN A 528 -15.51 -1.27 13.16
N ASN A 529 -16.79 -0.98 12.93
CA ASN A 529 -17.89 -1.58 13.67
C ASN A 529 -18.58 -2.69 12.88
N PHE A 530 -18.55 -3.90 13.40
CA PHE A 530 -19.20 -5.07 12.82
C PHE A 530 -20.57 -5.30 13.46
N THR A 531 -21.57 -5.55 12.62
CA THR A 531 -22.96 -5.84 13.00
C THR A 531 -23.38 -7.21 12.46
N GLY A 532 -24.61 -7.63 12.71
CA GLY A 532 -25.12 -8.95 12.29
C GLY A 532 -25.08 -10.02 13.38
N TYR A 533 -24.81 -9.65 14.63
CA TYR A 533 -24.68 -10.58 15.75
C TYR A 533 -25.86 -10.49 16.73
N ALA A 534 -26.20 -11.62 17.37
CA ALA A 534 -27.26 -11.70 18.37
C ALA A 534 -26.96 -12.71 19.48
N THR A 535 -27.44 -12.41 20.69
CA THR A 535 -27.50 -13.33 21.83
C THR A 535 -28.91 -13.40 22.39
N ASP A 536 -29.21 -14.46 23.16
CA ASP A 536 -30.41 -14.54 23.99
C ASP A 536 -30.03 -14.91 25.43
N ASP A 537 -30.67 -14.29 26.41
CA ASP A 537 -30.24 -14.37 27.81
C ASP A 537 -30.36 -15.79 28.39
N SER A 538 -31.34 -16.56 27.90
CA SER A 538 -31.49 -17.97 28.22
C SER A 538 -30.44 -18.89 27.59
N ASN A 539 -29.55 -18.31 26.77
CA ASN A 539 -28.44 -18.94 26.06
C ASN A 539 -28.84 -20.15 25.21
N ARG A 540 -30.00 -20.07 24.56
CA ARG A 540 -30.50 -21.14 23.69
C ARG A 540 -29.99 -21.05 22.26
N MET A 541 -29.63 -19.86 21.81
CA MET A 541 -28.88 -19.65 20.57
C MET A 541 -27.44 -20.15 20.70
N GLY A 542 -26.93 -20.28 21.93
CA GLY A 542 -25.51 -20.54 22.18
C GLY A 542 -24.65 -19.49 21.47
N SER A 543 -23.56 -19.93 20.86
CA SER A 543 -22.67 -19.08 20.08
C SER A 543 -23.07 -18.94 18.61
N THR A 544 -24.22 -19.48 18.19
CA THR A 544 -24.58 -19.62 16.76
C THR A 544 -24.62 -18.30 16.01
N TYR A 545 -25.11 -17.23 16.66
CA TYR A 545 -25.27 -15.91 16.05
C TYR A 545 -24.33 -14.86 16.64
N ALA A 546 -23.38 -15.27 17.49
CA ALA A 546 -22.37 -14.40 18.08
C ALA A 546 -21.02 -15.11 18.13
N SER A 547 -20.61 -15.65 16.98
CA SER A 547 -19.32 -16.30 16.77
C SER A 547 -18.66 -15.75 15.51
N TRP A 548 -17.38 -15.40 15.62
CA TRP A 548 -16.53 -14.99 14.50
C TRP A 548 -15.10 -15.49 14.74
N GLN A 549 -14.21 -15.31 13.77
CA GLN A 549 -12.80 -15.63 13.93
C GLN A 549 -11.93 -14.40 13.73
N ILE A 550 -10.86 -14.31 14.50
CA ILE A 550 -9.85 -13.27 14.36
C ILE A 550 -8.44 -13.87 14.26
N LYS A 551 -7.58 -13.22 13.45
CA LYS A 551 -6.13 -13.44 13.41
C LYS A 551 -5.40 -12.11 13.26
N LEU A 552 -4.10 -12.09 13.49
CA LEU A 552 -3.29 -10.93 13.15
C LEU A 552 -2.99 -10.87 11.66
N TYR A 553 -2.74 -9.67 11.20
CA TYR A 553 -2.47 -9.38 9.80
C TYR A 553 -1.00 -9.45 9.42
N SER A 554 -0.12 -8.95 10.28
CA SER A 554 1.34 -9.05 10.17
C SER A 554 1.88 -9.88 11.33
N LYS A 555 3.04 -10.49 11.12
CA LYS A 555 3.82 -11.17 12.13
C LYS A 555 4.30 -10.14 13.16
N PRO A 556 3.91 -10.27 14.43
CA PRO A 556 4.39 -9.37 15.46
C PRO A 556 5.83 -9.73 15.86
N THR A 557 6.61 -8.76 16.34
CA THR A 557 7.96 -8.95 16.88
C THR A 557 7.96 -9.40 18.35
N ALA A 558 6.81 -9.30 19.04
CA ALA A 558 6.58 -9.81 20.37
C ALA A 558 5.13 -10.25 20.55
N ASN A 559 4.87 -11.14 21.52
CA ASN A 559 3.53 -11.67 21.76
C ASN A 559 2.48 -10.57 21.94
N VAL A 560 1.41 -10.66 21.16
CA VAL A 560 0.27 -9.75 21.18
C VAL A 560 -0.88 -10.42 21.92
N THR A 561 -1.32 -9.78 22.99
CA THR A 561 -2.55 -10.15 23.70
C THR A 561 -3.69 -9.27 23.21
N VAL A 562 -4.68 -9.87 22.54
CA VAL A 562 -5.92 -9.21 22.17
C VAL A 562 -6.92 -9.45 23.29
N THR A 563 -7.26 -8.40 24.03
CA THR A 563 -8.28 -8.43 25.09
C THR A 563 -9.59 -7.92 24.54
N LEU A 564 -10.65 -8.68 24.79
CA LEU A 564 -12.01 -8.38 24.38
C LEU A 564 -12.79 -7.97 25.64
N SER A 565 -13.54 -6.86 25.56
CA SER A 565 -14.34 -6.36 26.67
C SER A 565 -15.71 -5.90 26.20
N SER A 566 -16.75 -6.30 26.93
CA SER A 566 -18.09 -5.72 26.79
C SER A 566 -18.12 -4.34 27.46
N ASP A 567 -18.87 -3.38 26.92
CA ASP A 567 -19.00 -2.01 27.43
C ASP A 567 -19.67 -1.90 28.81
N SER A 568 -20.05 -3.02 29.43
CA SER A 568 -20.64 -3.15 30.78
C SER A 568 -21.96 -2.42 30.98
N THR A 569 -22.54 -1.86 29.91
CA THR A 569 -23.83 -1.17 29.99
C THR A 569 -24.99 -2.14 30.16
N HIS A 570 -24.79 -3.42 29.83
CA HIS A 570 -25.75 -4.53 29.92
C HIS A 570 -25.03 -5.83 30.31
N THR A 571 -25.67 -6.71 31.09
CA THR A 571 -25.08 -7.99 31.59
C THR A 571 -25.51 -9.23 30.80
N ASP A 572 -26.31 -9.03 29.77
CA ASP A 572 -27.03 -10.03 28.98
C ASP A 572 -26.13 -10.95 28.13
N GLY A 573 -24.84 -10.64 28.03
CA GLY A 573 -23.85 -11.40 27.27
C GLY A 573 -22.60 -11.71 28.08
N ILE A 574 -22.25 -13.00 28.18
CA ILE A 574 -20.95 -13.44 28.69
C ILE A 574 -20.01 -13.76 27.54
N LEU A 575 -18.93 -13.01 27.52
CA LEU A 575 -17.80 -13.24 26.65
C LEU A 575 -17.11 -14.55 27.04
N SER A 576 -17.24 -15.57 26.20
CA SER A 576 -16.64 -16.89 26.47
C SER A 576 -15.15 -16.92 26.13
N THR A 577 -14.69 -15.93 25.37
CA THR A 577 -13.30 -15.69 24.96
C THR A 577 -12.95 -14.24 25.26
N SER A 578 -12.34 -13.97 26.41
CA SER A 578 -11.98 -12.61 26.86
C SER A 578 -10.57 -12.17 26.52
N SER A 579 -9.71 -13.10 26.15
CA SER A 579 -8.35 -12.83 25.75
C SER A 579 -7.87 -13.88 24.76
N LEU A 580 -7.18 -13.43 23.72
CA LEU A 580 -6.52 -14.25 22.72
C LEU A 580 -5.03 -13.90 22.68
N LEU A 581 -4.18 -14.92 22.64
CA LEU A 581 -2.74 -14.77 22.58
C LEU A 581 -2.24 -15.14 21.18
N PHE A 582 -1.62 -14.16 20.53
CA PHE A 582 -0.92 -14.33 19.28
C PHE A 582 0.59 -14.18 19.53
N THR A 583 1.34 -15.14 19.04
CA THR A 583 2.80 -15.27 19.12
C THR A 583 3.38 -15.09 17.72
N THR A 584 4.70 -15.00 17.62
CA THR A 584 5.43 -14.95 16.35
C THR A 584 5.15 -16.15 15.43
N ASP A 585 4.61 -17.25 15.95
CA ASP A 585 4.45 -18.52 15.22
C ASP A 585 3.00 -18.82 14.84
N ASN A 586 2.03 -18.24 15.57
CA ASN A 586 0.60 -18.50 15.38
C ASN A 586 -0.22 -17.24 15.07
N TRP A 587 0.44 -16.12 14.79
CA TRP A 587 -0.20 -14.83 14.49
C TRP A 587 -1.21 -14.92 13.35
N ASN A 588 -0.93 -15.73 12.32
CA ASN A 588 -1.76 -15.93 11.13
C ASN A 588 -2.80 -17.06 11.27
N VAL A 589 -2.89 -17.70 12.44
CA VAL A 589 -3.86 -18.76 12.72
C VAL A 589 -5.16 -18.13 13.22
N ALA A 590 -6.27 -18.39 12.52
CA ALA A 590 -7.59 -17.90 12.90
C ALA A 590 -8.03 -18.51 14.24
N GLN A 591 -8.28 -17.65 15.23
CA GLN A 591 -8.75 -18.03 16.56
C GLN A 591 -10.23 -17.62 16.72
N PRO A 592 -11.10 -18.50 17.24
CA PRO A 592 -12.52 -18.20 17.39
C PRO A 592 -12.78 -17.23 18.55
N VAL A 593 -13.73 -16.33 18.35
CA VAL A 593 -14.34 -15.49 19.38
C VAL A 593 -15.81 -15.85 19.46
N THR A 594 -16.28 -16.18 20.66
CA THR A 594 -17.68 -16.49 20.94
C THR A 594 -18.21 -15.67 22.09
N VAL A 595 -19.46 -15.22 21.93
CA VAL A 595 -20.26 -14.61 22.98
C VAL A 595 -21.50 -15.45 23.16
N ASN A 596 -21.82 -15.76 24.41
CA ASN A 596 -23.02 -16.48 24.79
C ASN A 596 -23.92 -15.52 25.55
N GLY A 597 -25.23 -15.65 25.40
CA GLY A 597 -26.13 -14.89 26.25
C GLY A 597 -26.07 -15.37 27.69
N SER A 598 -26.44 -14.50 28.62
CA SER A 598 -26.42 -14.78 30.06
C SER A 598 -27.50 -13.99 30.77
N THR A 599 -28.42 -14.71 31.41
CA THR A 599 -29.41 -14.15 32.34
C THR A 599 -28.74 -13.42 33.50
N ASP A 600 -29.23 -12.23 33.80
CA ASP A 600 -29.06 -11.54 35.08
C ASP A 600 -30.37 -11.49 35.90
N GLY A 601 -31.47 -11.94 35.30
CA GLY A 601 -32.79 -12.01 35.91
C GLY A 601 -33.54 -10.68 35.94
N THR A 602 -32.99 -9.61 35.34
CA THR A 602 -33.68 -8.33 35.15
C THR A 602 -34.30 -8.25 33.77
N ASN A 603 -35.57 -7.83 33.70
CA ASN A 603 -36.28 -7.67 32.42
C ASN A 603 -36.13 -6.21 31.97
N GLU A 604 -35.00 -5.90 31.35
CA GLU A 604 -34.64 -4.58 30.80
C GLU A 604 -35.08 -4.37 29.35
N GLY A 605 -35.58 -5.41 28.70
CA GLY A 605 -35.94 -5.42 27.29
C GLY A 605 -34.73 -5.63 26.39
N ASN A 606 -34.98 -5.81 25.09
CA ASN A 606 -33.90 -6.04 24.13
C ASN A 606 -32.98 -4.82 23.99
N LEU A 607 -31.67 -5.04 24.10
CA LEU A 607 -30.66 -3.98 24.07
C LEU A 607 -29.49 -4.37 23.16
N THR A 608 -28.73 -3.37 22.70
CA THR A 608 -27.50 -3.61 21.94
C THR A 608 -26.33 -3.22 22.82
N TYR A 609 -25.38 -4.14 22.98
CA TYR A 609 -24.14 -3.91 23.70
C TYR A 609 -22.95 -4.09 22.76
N ARG A 610 -21.82 -3.44 23.08
CA ARG A 610 -20.62 -3.44 22.24
C ARG A 610 -19.49 -4.25 22.86
N ILE A 611 -18.93 -5.16 22.06
CA ILE A 611 -17.64 -5.79 22.34
C ILE A 611 -16.54 -4.96 21.68
N SER A 612 -15.62 -4.46 22.50
CA SER A 612 -14.45 -3.71 22.05
C SER A 612 -13.20 -4.56 22.13
N THR A 613 -12.25 -4.30 21.23
CA THR A 613 -10.92 -4.94 21.25
C THR A 613 -9.86 -3.98 21.79
N SER A 614 -8.93 -4.53 22.55
CA SER A 614 -7.73 -3.83 22.98
C SER A 614 -6.49 -4.71 22.86
N PHE A 615 -5.36 -4.08 22.59
CA PHE A 615 -4.09 -4.76 22.37
C PHE A 615 -3.12 -4.44 23.51
N ALA A 616 -2.39 -5.46 23.96
CA ALA A 616 -1.22 -5.31 24.81
C ALA A 616 -0.09 -6.17 24.21
N SER A 617 1.03 -5.54 23.90
CA SER A 617 2.21 -6.21 23.35
C SER A 617 3.49 -5.49 23.78
N GLY A 618 4.60 -6.22 23.77
CA GLY A 618 5.95 -5.64 23.77
C GLY A 618 6.34 -5.05 22.42
N ASP A 619 5.59 -5.38 21.37
CA ASP A 619 5.72 -4.84 20.02
C ASP A 619 5.06 -3.45 19.94
N SER A 620 5.83 -2.43 19.55
CA SER A 620 5.36 -1.05 19.41
C SER A 620 4.31 -0.87 18.32
N ASN A 621 4.32 -1.71 17.28
CA ASN A 621 3.35 -1.66 16.19
C ASN A 621 1.95 -2.03 16.70
N TYR A 622 1.88 -2.99 17.62
CA TYR A 622 0.62 -3.47 18.22
C TYR A 622 0.24 -2.74 19.52
N ASN A 623 0.99 -1.73 19.93
CA ASN A 623 0.73 -0.96 21.15
C ASN A 623 0.19 0.45 20.80
N GLY A 624 -0.72 1.01 21.60
CA GLY A 624 -1.28 2.37 21.37
C GLY A 624 -2.34 2.48 20.25
N THR A 625 -2.42 3.61 19.54
CA THR A 625 -3.46 3.90 18.52
C THR A 625 -3.20 3.25 17.15
N ASN A 626 -2.07 2.55 16.99
CA ASN A 626 -1.59 2.03 15.71
C ASN A 626 -2.40 0.85 15.12
N PRO A 627 -2.75 -0.21 15.88
CA PRO A 627 -3.45 -1.35 15.28
C PRO A 627 -4.94 -1.06 15.10
N ASN A 628 -5.52 -1.56 14.01
CA ASN A 628 -6.97 -1.54 13.79
C ASN A 628 -7.73 -2.28 14.91
N ARG A 629 -8.67 -1.57 15.54
CA ARG A 629 -9.43 -2.03 16.71
C ARG A 629 -10.89 -2.25 16.32
N PRO A 630 -11.26 -3.45 15.83
CA PRO A 630 -12.66 -3.71 15.51
C PRO A 630 -13.53 -3.66 16.77
N THR A 631 -14.72 -3.11 16.64
CA THR A 631 -15.82 -3.25 17.60
C THR A 631 -16.91 -4.12 17.00
N PHE A 632 -17.67 -4.78 17.87
CA PHE A 632 -18.75 -5.66 17.47
C PHE A 632 -19.99 -5.28 18.25
N ASP A 633 -21.04 -4.84 17.56
CA ASP A 633 -22.33 -4.63 18.18
C ASP A 633 -23.07 -5.95 18.24
N ILE A 634 -23.60 -6.31 19.40
CA ILE A 634 -24.37 -7.54 19.62
C ILE A 634 -25.75 -7.15 20.15
N TYR A 635 -26.79 -7.69 19.51
CA TYR A 635 -28.16 -7.48 19.92
C TYR A 635 -28.57 -8.57 20.93
N SER A 636 -28.87 -8.19 22.17
CA SER A 636 -29.40 -9.12 23.16
C SER A 636 -30.91 -9.17 23.13
N CYS A 637 -31.43 -10.40 23.08
CA CYS A 637 -32.85 -10.68 23.11
C CYS A 637 -33.25 -11.15 24.51
N ASP A 638 -33.81 -10.23 25.29
CA ASP A 638 -34.21 -10.44 26.69
C ASP A 638 -35.39 -11.41 26.76
N ASN A 639 -35.12 -12.67 27.09
CA ASN A 639 -36.12 -13.72 27.21
C ASN A 639 -36.14 -14.36 28.62
N ASP A 640 -35.79 -13.60 29.65
CA ASP A 640 -35.59 -14.11 31.02
C ASP A 640 -36.86 -14.53 31.76
N VAL A 641 -38.04 -14.13 31.26
CA VAL A 641 -39.31 -14.53 31.88
C VAL A 641 -39.74 -15.92 31.40
N SER A 642 -39.97 -16.81 32.38
CA SER A 642 -40.51 -18.14 32.11
C SER A 642 -41.80 -18.11 31.30
N ASN A 643 -41.75 -18.85 30.18
CA ASN A 643 -42.79 -18.99 29.17
C ASN A 643 -43.08 -17.72 28.36
N GLN A 644 -42.16 -16.75 28.34
CA GLN A 644 -42.24 -15.55 27.53
C GLN A 644 -41.77 -15.81 26.09
N VAL A 645 -42.54 -15.27 25.15
CA VAL A 645 -42.12 -15.16 23.75
C VAL A 645 -41.70 -13.73 23.48
N VAL A 646 -40.52 -13.58 22.89
CA VAL A 646 -39.88 -12.28 22.67
C VAL A 646 -39.48 -12.15 21.21
N ALA A 647 -39.64 -10.96 20.66
CA ALA A 647 -39.19 -10.65 19.30
C ALA A 647 -37.68 -10.42 19.33
N CYS A 648 -36.94 -10.92 18.34
CA CYS A 648 -35.49 -10.89 18.33
C CYS A 648 -34.95 -10.55 16.93
N GLN A 649 -33.73 -10.00 16.87
CA GLN A 649 -33.05 -9.64 15.63
C GLN A 649 -31.53 -9.69 15.80
N LYS A 650 -30.80 -9.48 14.70
CA LYS A 650 -29.35 -9.27 14.68
C LYS A 650 -29.04 -7.77 14.80
N SER A 651 -27.89 -7.43 15.39
CA SER A 651 -27.42 -6.03 15.48
C SER A 651 -27.29 -5.39 14.10
N GLY A 652 -27.47 -4.07 14.01
CA GLY A 652 -27.50 -3.34 12.74
C GLY A 652 -28.77 -3.57 11.90
N GLY A 653 -29.62 -4.53 12.26
CA GLY A 653 -30.98 -4.63 11.74
C GLY A 653 -31.83 -3.49 12.30
N GLY A 654 -32.50 -2.73 11.41
CA GLY A 654 -33.48 -1.72 11.83
C GLY A 654 -34.51 -2.36 12.75
N ALA A 655 -34.91 -1.67 13.83
CA ALA A 655 -35.76 -2.21 14.87
C ALA A 655 -36.96 -2.97 14.28
N ILE A 656 -36.92 -4.30 14.32
CA ILE A 656 -37.97 -5.23 13.87
C ILE A 656 -38.56 -4.82 12.51
N ASP A 657 -37.75 -4.73 11.44
CA ASP A 657 -38.20 -4.66 10.03
C ASP A 657 -39.52 -3.87 9.82
N THR A 658 -39.54 -2.63 10.34
CA THR A 658 -40.75 -1.86 10.69
C THR A 658 -41.34 -1.02 9.54
N ALA A 659 -40.72 -1.07 8.36
CA ALA A 659 -41.15 -0.29 7.20
C ALA A 659 -41.75 -1.23 6.15
N THR A 660 -43.07 -1.12 5.98
CA THR A 660 -43.73 -1.59 4.76
C THR A 660 -44.09 -0.36 3.93
N SER A 661 -44.19 -0.54 2.62
CA SER A 661 -44.70 0.50 1.72
C SER A 661 -45.99 0.02 1.09
N GLU A 662 -46.83 0.97 0.68
CA GLU A 662 -48.06 0.69 -0.08
C GLU A 662 -47.79 0.05 -1.46
N SER A 663 -46.52 0.05 -1.90
CA SER A 663 -46.08 -0.72 -3.07
C SER A 663 -45.98 -2.24 -2.83
N GLY A 664 -46.19 -2.70 -1.59
CA GLY A 664 -46.29 -4.11 -1.22
C GLY A 664 -45.01 -4.75 -0.64
N ASP A 665 -44.11 -3.96 -0.02
CA ASP A 665 -42.91 -4.49 0.64
C ASP A 665 -43.22 -5.40 1.83
N THR A 666 -42.31 -6.34 2.12
CA THR A 666 -42.48 -7.33 3.20
C THR A 666 -41.42 -7.18 4.30
N GLY A 667 -41.89 -7.15 5.56
CA GLY A 667 -41.05 -7.17 6.75
C GLY A 667 -41.21 -8.46 7.59
N TYR A 668 -40.22 -8.79 8.40
CA TYR A 668 -40.20 -9.97 9.27
C TYR A 668 -40.06 -9.67 10.76
N VAL A 669 -40.87 -10.33 11.59
CA VAL A 669 -40.67 -10.37 13.05
C VAL A 669 -40.32 -11.77 13.49
N HIS A 670 -39.10 -11.99 13.95
CA HIS A 670 -38.64 -13.29 14.47
C HIS A 670 -38.95 -13.42 15.96
N PHE A 671 -39.47 -14.58 16.36
CA PHE A 671 -39.84 -14.85 17.75
C PHE A 671 -39.02 -16.00 18.34
N ILE A 672 -38.56 -15.81 19.57
CA ILE A 672 -37.77 -16.78 20.34
C ILE A 672 -38.38 -17.01 21.73
N THR A 673 -37.99 -18.10 22.40
CA THR A 673 -38.51 -18.44 23.74
C THR A 673 -37.41 -18.92 24.69
N GLN A 674 -37.62 -18.69 25.99
CA GLN A 674 -36.71 -19.16 27.05
C GLN A 674 -36.60 -20.69 27.14
N THR A 675 -37.64 -21.44 26.77
CA THR A 675 -37.66 -22.92 26.88
C THR A 675 -38.25 -23.56 25.64
N ALA A 676 -37.82 -24.80 25.36
CA ALA A 676 -38.30 -25.58 24.24
C ALA A 676 -39.79 -25.92 24.43
N CYS A 677 -40.65 -25.47 23.50
CA CYS A 677 -42.08 -25.79 23.50
C CYS A 677 -42.36 -26.93 22.49
N ASP A 678 -42.88 -28.05 22.97
CA ASP A 678 -43.41 -29.14 22.15
C ASP A 678 -44.92 -28.94 21.98
N GLY A 679 -45.34 -28.17 20.97
CA GLY A 679 -46.78 -27.95 20.76
C GLY A 679 -47.22 -26.90 19.73
N GLY A 680 -46.32 -26.07 19.21
CA GLY A 680 -46.70 -24.98 18.31
C GLY A 680 -47.37 -23.84 19.07
N ILE A 681 -46.68 -22.72 19.25
CA ILE A 681 -47.29 -21.51 19.82
C ILE A 681 -48.19 -20.90 18.75
N THR A 682 -49.49 -20.78 19.04
CA THR A 682 -50.42 -20.01 18.19
C THR A 682 -50.61 -18.64 18.81
N PHE A 683 -50.27 -17.60 18.05
CA PHE A 683 -50.60 -16.22 18.39
C PHE A 683 -51.99 -15.89 17.86
N ASN A 684 -52.83 -15.29 18.70
CA ASN A 684 -53.96 -14.54 18.20
C ASN A 684 -53.46 -13.14 17.86
N ILE A 685 -52.86 -13.02 16.68
CA ILE A 685 -52.51 -11.72 16.14
C ILE A 685 -53.83 -11.08 15.70
N SER A 686 -54.22 -10.01 16.40
CA SER A 686 -55.35 -9.18 16.02
C SER A 686 -54.88 -7.76 15.72
N GLY A 687 -55.37 -7.17 14.63
CA GLY A 687 -55.01 -5.82 14.18
C GLY A 687 -53.95 -5.84 13.08
N GLY A 688 -53.88 -4.86 12.18
CA GLY A 688 -54.55 -3.55 12.19
C GLY A 688 -55.38 -3.31 10.94
N ASP A 689 -55.59 -2.03 10.65
CA ASP A 689 -56.35 -1.50 9.52
C ASP A 689 -56.04 -2.27 8.22
N THR A 690 -57.03 -2.94 7.64
CA THR A 690 -56.81 -3.71 6.40
C THR A 690 -56.55 -2.83 5.20
N ASP A 691 -56.83 -1.54 5.36
CA ASP A 691 -56.61 -0.53 4.36
C ASP A 691 -55.10 -0.22 4.26
N GLU A 692 -54.33 -0.42 5.36
CA GLU A 692 -52.89 -0.08 5.47
C GLU A 692 -51.92 -1.28 5.40
N GLY A 693 -52.37 -2.49 5.72
CA GLY A 693 -51.47 -3.63 5.75
C GLY A 693 -52.12 -4.97 6.03
N THR A 694 -51.43 -6.04 5.61
CA THR A 694 -51.86 -7.42 5.82
C THR A 694 -50.82 -8.26 6.56
N VAL A 695 -51.32 -9.21 7.34
CA VAL A 695 -50.51 -10.20 8.06
C VAL A 695 -50.90 -11.57 7.53
N THR A 696 -49.95 -12.29 6.93
CA THR A 696 -50.29 -13.44 6.07
C THR A 696 -50.28 -14.80 6.76
N THR A 697 -49.59 -14.99 7.90
CA THR A 697 -49.65 -16.25 8.68
C THR A 697 -49.22 -16.10 10.15
N ASN A 698 -49.72 -16.99 11.04
CA ASN A 698 -49.25 -17.11 12.42
C ASN A 698 -47.89 -17.85 12.48
N PRO A 699 -46.92 -17.40 13.30
CA PRO A 699 -45.63 -18.07 13.42
C PRO A 699 -45.83 -19.40 14.14
N THR A 700 -45.15 -20.44 13.69
CA THR A 700 -45.13 -21.75 14.37
C THR A 700 -43.81 -21.92 15.09
N ILE A 701 -43.84 -21.83 16.42
CA ILE A 701 -42.67 -22.00 17.29
C ILE A 701 -42.68 -23.42 17.87
N THR A 702 -41.58 -24.13 17.67
CA THR A 702 -41.33 -25.51 18.10
C THR A 702 -39.97 -25.59 18.82
N SER A 703 -39.72 -26.69 19.50
CA SER A 703 -38.40 -27.00 20.06
C SER A 703 -37.26 -26.91 19.03
N ALA A 704 -37.53 -27.16 17.74
CA ALA A 704 -36.54 -27.11 16.66
C ALA A 704 -36.17 -25.69 16.17
N ASN A 705 -37.04 -24.69 16.32
CA ASN A 705 -36.84 -23.33 15.75
C ASN A 705 -36.97 -22.19 16.77
N SER A 706 -37.30 -22.49 18.02
CA SER A 706 -37.48 -21.51 19.11
C SER A 706 -36.26 -20.67 19.51
N ALA A 707 -35.11 -20.88 18.87
CA ALA A 707 -33.88 -20.09 19.03
C ALA A 707 -33.19 -19.82 17.68
N GLN A 708 -33.95 -19.79 16.58
CA GLN A 708 -33.42 -19.56 15.23
C GLN A 708 -33.81 -18.17 14.71
N LEU A 709 -32.85 -17.47 14.10
CA LEU A 709 -33.06 -16.19 13.44
C LEU A 709 -33.03 -16.29 11.91
N ASP A 710 -32.53 -17.39 11.34
CA ASP A 710 -32.43 -17.57 9.89
C ASP A 710 -33.37 -18.70 9.40
N GLY A 711 -34.18 -18.43 8.38
CA GLY A 711 -34.91 -19.45 7.60
C GLY A 711 -36.05 -20.22 8.30
N GLY A 712 -36.41 -19.89 9.54
CA GLY A 712 -37.41 -20.61 10.33
C GLY A 712 -38.87 -20.17 10.15
N THR A 713 -39.82 -21.03 10.55
CA THR A 713 -41.27 -20.72 10.60
C THR A 713 -41.71 -19.96 11.86
N ASN A 714 -40.77 -19.60 12.73
CA ASN A 714 -40.97 -18.85 13.98
C ASN A 714 -41.05 -17.33 13.74
N ARG A 715 -41.53 -16.90 12.57
CA ARG A 715 -41.61 -15.49 12.18
C ARG A 715 -42.98 -15.10 11.65
N VAL A 716 -43.34 -13.83 11.82
CA VAL A 716 -44.50 -13.21 11.17
C VAL A 716 -44.03 -12.49 9.92
N ILE A 717 -44.82 -12.57 8.85
CA ILE A 717 -44.64 -11.80 7.61
C ILE A 717 -45.68 -10.70 7.60
N VAL A 718 -45.22 -9.48 7.43
CA VAL A 718 -46.04 -8.27 7.36
C VAL A 718 -45.87 -7.66 5.96
N THR A 719 -46.97 -7.26 5.32
CA THR A 719 -46.98 -6.67 3.97
C THR A 719 -47.83 -5.39 3.98
N GLY A 720 -47.33 -4.29 3.41
CA GLY A 720 -48.11 -3.05 3.26
C GLY A 720 -49.25 -3.23 2.25
N ALA A 721 -50.36 -2.51 2.43
CA ALA A 721 -51.51 -2.51 1.52
C ALA A 721 -51.72 -1.12 0.93
N ASP A 722 -52.06 -1.07 -0.36
CA ASP A 722 -52.33 0.15 -1.14
C ASP A 722 -53.82 0.52 -0.99
N ASP A 723 -54.13 1.74 -0.53
CA ASP A 723 -55.50 2.25 -0.50
C ASP A 723 -55.75 3.40 -1.51
N SER A 724 -56.68 4.31 -1.25
CA SER A 724 -56.95 5.45 -2.15
C SER A 724 -57.32 6.73 -1.41
N ASP A 725 -57.19 6.72 -0.08
CA ASP A 725 -57.59 7.78 0.81
C ASP A 725 -56.37 8.64 1.16
N LEU A 726 -56.50 9.95 0.96
CA LEU A 726 -55.46 10.88 1.37
C LEU A 726 -55.48 11.09 2.89
N ASP A 727 -54.65 10.37 3.62
CA ASP A 727 -54.65 10.49 5.08
C ASP A 727 -53.25 10.52 5.75
N GLY A 728 -52.16 10.39 4.99
CA GLY A 728 -50.77 10.48 5.41
C GLY A 728 -50.28 9.18 6.07
N SER A 729 -48.98 8.86 5.93
CA SER A 729 -48.39 7.58 6.39
C SER A 729 -48.92 7.14 7.75
N LYS A 730 -49.72 6.06 7.76
CA LYS A 730 -50.28 5.54 8.99
C LYS A 730 -49.38 4.49 9.59
N SER A 731 -49.37 4.47 10.91
CA SER A 731 -48.87 3.32 11.63
C SER A 731 -50.02 2.36 11.86
N PHE A 732 -49.85 1.11 11.43
CA PHE A 732 -50.69 0.02 11.90
C PHE A 732 -49.95 -0.78 12.96
N SER A 733 -50.70 -1.42 13.85
CA SER A 733 -50.10 -2.26 14.89
C SER A 733 -50.71 -3.64 14.85
N ILE A 734 -49.85 -4.63 15.06
CA ILE A 734 -50.29 -5.99 15.31
C ILE A 734 -50.27 -6.19 16.83
N SER A 735 -51.38 -6.67 17.39
CA SER A 735 -51.44 -7.00 18.82
C SER A 735 -51.30 -8.50 19.02
N ALA A 736 -50.33 -8.90 19.84
CA ALA A 736 -50.18 -10.27 20.31
C ALA A 736 -50.91 -10.40 21.65
N ALA A 737 -52.25 -10.28 21.61
CA ALA A 737 -53.09 -10.15 22.80
C ALA A 737 -53.17 -11.43 23.65
N SER A 738 -52.96 -12.60 23.03
CA SER A 738 -52.87 -13.88 23.72
C SER A 738 -52.09 -14.89 22.88
N CYS A 739 -51.30 -15.74 23.54
CA CYS A 739 -50.68 -16.90 22.93
C CYS A 739 -51.16 -18.18 23.63
N SER A 740 -51.27 -19.27 22.86
CA SER A 740 -51.70 -20.58 23.35
C SER A 740 -50.82 -21.68 22.77
N GLY A 741 -50.71 -22.82 23.47
CA GLY A 741 -50.01 -24.02 22.94
C GLY A 741 -48.63 -24.33 23.55
N CYS A 742 -48.10 -23.52 24.47
CA CYS A 742 -46.96 -23.92 25.31
C CYS A 742 -47.46 -24.21 26.73
N LEU A 743 -47.33 -25.47 27.16
CA LEU A 743 -47.32 -25.85 28.55
C LEU A 743 -45.89 -26.34 28.83
N ASP A 744 -45.18 -25.68 29.74
CA ASP A 744 -44.03 -26.33 30.36
C ASP A 744 -44.50 -27.62 31.08
N ALA A 745 -43.56 -28.48 31.51
CA ALA A 745 -43.90 -29.67 32.28
C ALA A 745 -44.71 -29.38 33.58
N GLY A 746 -44.88 -28.11 33.96
CA GLY A 746 -45.65 -27.60 35.10
C GLY A 746 -47.03 -27.00 34.77
N GLY A 747 -47.42 -26.91 33.50
CA GLY A 747 -48.76 -26.45 33.09
C GLY A 747 -48.95 -24.93 32.98
N SER A 748 -47.88 -24.14 32.85
CA SER A 748 -47.96 -22.68 32.72
C SER A 748 -48.36 -22.23 31.32
N VAL A 749 -49.16 -21.16 31.21
CA VAL A 749 -49.65 -20.57 29.94
C VAL A 749 -48.59 -19.62 29.35
N CYS A 750 -48.41 -19.67 28.02
CA CYS A 750 -47.58 -18.75 27.24
C CYS A 750 -47.83 -17.27 27.59
N LYS A 751 -46.75 -16.48 27.71
CA LYS A 751 -46.76 -15.04 27.97
C LYS A 751 -46.14 -14.30 26.78
N THR A 752 -46.69 -13.16 26.39
CA THR A 752 -46.09 -12.29 25.37
C THR A 752 -45.26 -11.20 26.07
N GLY A 753 -44.04 -10.93 25.59
CA GLY A 753 -43.18 -9.89 26.17
C GLY A 753 -43.59 -8.46 25.80
N LEU A 754 -44.24 -8.29 24.63
CA LEU A 754 -44.83 -7.04 24.19
C LEU A 754 -46.26 -7.31 23.68
N SER A 755 -47.20 -6.42 24.01
CA SER A 755 -48.62 -6.57 23.64
C SER A 755 -48.93 -6.07 22.23
N SER A 756 -48.08 -5.23 21.64
CA SER A 756 -48.26 -4.62 20.32
C SER A 756 -46.94 -4.29 19.64
N TYR A 757 -46.84 -4.55 18.34
CA TYR A 757 -45.74 -4.13 17.48
C TYR A 757 -46.30 -3.17 16.43
N SER A 758 -45.67 -2.00 16.27
CA SER A 758 -46.12 -0.96 15.33
C SER A 758 -45.26 -0.99 14.08
N PHE A 759 -45.91 -0.92 12.92
CA PHE A 759 -45.31 -0.80 11.60
C PHE A 759 -45.78 0.50 10.98
N SER A 760 -44.92 1.16 10.22
CA SER A 760 -45.33 2.31 9.42
C SER A 760 -45.62 1.83 8.01
N ASN A 761 -46.82 2.13 7.51
CA ASN A 761 -47.14 2.06 6.10
C ASN A 761 -46.96 3.45 5.50
N ALA A 762 -46.15 3.56 4.46
CA ALA A 762 -45.84 4.85 3.85
C ALA A 762 -46.89 5.19 2.77
N ASP A 763 -47.85 6.05 3.12
CA ASP A 763 -48.89 6.61 2.23
C ASP A 763 -48.35 7.15 0.90
N ASN A 764 -49.03 6.80 -0.19
CA ASN A 764 -48.71 7.23 -1.54
C ASN A 764 -49.71 8.23 -2.17
N GLU A 765 -50.82 8.56 -1.50
CA GLU A 765 -51.79 9.58 -1.87
C GLU A 765 -51.38 11.00 -1.43
N TYR A 766 -51.69 12.05 -2.23
CA TYR A 766 -51.40 13.45 -1.87
C TYR A 766 -52.48 14.45 -2.33
N LYS A 767 -52.89 15.42 -1.48
CA LYS A 767 -53.78 16.54 -1.90
C LYS A 767 -53.11 17.41 -2.96
N TRP A 768 -51.82 17.63 -2.72
CA TRP A 768 -50.90 18.37 -3.52
C TRP A 768 -49.50 18.02 -3.03
N GLN A 769 -48.60 17.72 -3.94
CA GLN A 769 -47.22 17.39 -3.62
C GLN A 769 -46.29 18.38 -4.28
N THR A 770 -45.13 18.55 -3.67
CA THR A 770 -44.08 19.37 -4.21
C THR A 770 -42.99 18.49 -4.77
N GLU A 771 -42.91 18.42 -6.09
CA GLU A 771 -41.81 17.80 -6.80
C GLU A 771 -40.78 18.84 -7.20
N GLY A 772 -39.71 18.43 -7.86
CA GLY A 772 -38.62 19.33 -8.15
C GLY A 772 -37.32 18.58 -8.26
N THR A 773 -36.52 19.01 -9.22
CA THR A 773 -35.24 18.40 -9.56
C THR A 773 -34.14 19.46 -9.54
N GLY A 774 -32.94 18.99 -9.28
CA GLY A 774 -31.76 19.83 -9.18
C GLY A 774 -31.65 20.55 -7.83
N SER A 775 -30.46 21.10 -7.63
CA SER A 775 -30.08 21.93 -6.49
C SER A 775 -29.69 23.29 -7.02
N THR A 776 -29.79 24.34 -6.20
CA THR A 776 -29.11 25.59 -6.53
C THR A 776 -27.63 25.46 -6.19
N THR A 777 -26.79 26.22 -6.88
CA THR A 777 -25.36 26.27 -6.59
C THR A 777 -24.87 27.70 -6.62
N GLU A 778 -23.84 28.00 -5.83
CA GLU A 778 -23.20 29.32 -5.77
C GLU A 778 -22.57 29.74 -7.11
N SER A 779 -22.24 28.78 -7.98
CA SER A 779 -21.74 29.03 -9.34
C SER A 779 -22.85 29.32 -10.38
N GLY A 780 -24.12 29.40 -9.98
CA GLY A 780 -25.26 29.73 -10.84
C GLY A 780 -26.15 28.55 -11.24
N GLY A 781 -26.06 27.40 -10.56
CA GLY A 781 -27.01 26.30 -10.71
C GLY A 781 -28.41 26.71 -10.24
N THR A 782 -29.44 26.27 -10.97
CA THR A 782 -30.84 26.51 -10.62
C THR A 782 -31.53 25.20 -10.28
N ALA A 783 -32.38 25.23 -9.27
CA ALA A 783 -33.27 24.13 -8.97
C ALA A 783 -34.66 24.39 -9.54
N THR A 784 -35.43 23.32 -9.68
CA THR A 784 -36.86 23.42 -9.95
C THR A 784 -37.64 23.05 -8.69
N ALA A 785 -38.65 23.85 -8.37
CA ALA A 785 -39.65 23.50 -7.37
C ALA A 785 -41.01 23.47 -8.07
N CYS A 786 -41.60 22.30 -8.14
CA CYS A 786 -42.84 22.01 -8.83
C CYS A 786 -43.95 21.78 -7.82
N LEU A 787 -45.16 22.22 -8.19
CA LEU A 787 -46.37 21.92 -7.44
C LEU A 787 -47.30 21.13 -8.34
N GLN A 788 -47.73 19.96 -7.85
CA GLN A 788 -48.73 19.13 -8.48
C GLN A 788 -49.94 19.03 -7.56
N LEU A 789 -51.14 19.15 -8.14
CA LEU A 789 -52.39 18.92 -7.42
C LEU A 789 -52.80 17.47 -7.65
N GLY A 790 -53.04 16.72 -6.57
CA GLY A 790 -53.55 15.33 -6.63
C GLY A 790 -55.07 15.27 -6.75
N THR A 791 -55.78 16.38 -6.51
CA THR A 791 -57.23 16.50 -6.69
C THR A 791 -57.62 17.78 -7.44
N ALA A 792 -58.74 17.74 -8.17
CA ALA A 792 -59.23 18.85 -8.97
C ALA A 792 -59.65 20.06 -8.12
N PRO A 793 -59.22 21.29 -8.46
CA PRO A 793 -59.86 22.51 -7.99
C PRO A 793 -61.28 22.63 -8.58
N LYS A 794 -62.29 23.05 -7.81
CA LYS A 794 -63.64 23.31 -8.34
C LYS A 794 -63.73 24.64 -9.08
N VAL A 795 -62.91 25.62 -8.71
CA VAL A 795 -62.66 26.85 -9.48
C VAL A 795 -61.15 27.05 -9.62
N GLY A 796 -60.73 27.84 -10.63
CA GLY A 796 -59.31 28.09 -10.83
C GLY A 796 -58.67 28.79 -9.62
N ILE A 797 -57.55 28.27 -9.15
CA ILE A 797 -56.79 28.80 -8.02
C ILE A 797 -55.49 29.44 -8.48
N THR A 798 -54.99 30.39 -7.70
CA THR A 798 -53.65 30.97 -7.87
C THR A 798 -52.84 30.75 -6.60
N VAL A 799 -51.59 30.32 -6.78
CA VAL A 799 -50.65 29.99 -5.73
C VAL A 799 -49.44 30.91 -5.88
N ASP A 800 -49.18 31.74 -4.88
CA ASP A 800 -47.98 32.57 -4.81
C ASP A 800 -46.79 31.72 -4.36
N VAL A 801 -45.61 32.03 -4.88
CA VAL A 801 -44.38 31.28 -4.57
C VAL A 801 -43.33 32.24 -4.02
N THR A 802 -42.81 31.92 -2.84
CA THR A 802 -41.76 32.67 -2.16
C THR A 802 -40.62 31.75 -1.75
N CYS A 803 -39.44 32.29 -1.45
CA CYS A 803 -38.36 31.56 -0.82
C CYS A 803 -38.02 32.20 0.54
N GLY A 804 -37.83 31.35 1.56
CA GLY A 804 -37.84 31.75 2.96
C GLY A 804 -36.54 32.34 3.50
N ASP A 805 -35.39 32.02 2.89
CA ASP A 805 -34.09 32.50 3.34
C ASP A 805 -33.57 33.58 2.38
N ALA A 806 -33.55 34.84 2.81
CA ALA A 806 -33.10 35.96 1.97
C ALA A 806 -31.57 36.04 1.82
N THR A 807 -30.85 35.29 2.65
CA THR A 807 -29.39 35.16 2.66
C THR A 807 -28.95 34.13 1.63
N GLU A 808 -29.67 33.01 1.52
CA GLU A 808 -29.34 31.89 0.61
C GLU A 808 -30.14 31.88 -0.70
N CYS A 809 -31.34 32.48 -0.76
CA CYS A 809 -32.15 32.54 -1.97
C CYS A 809 -32.00 33.88 -2.71
N ALA A 810 -31.67 33.83 -4.00
CA ALA A 810 -31.60 35.01 -4.85
C ALA A 810 -32.97 35.36 -5.43
N SER A 811 -33.66 34.38 -6.02
CA SER A 811 -34.98 34.60 -6.64
C SER A 811 -35.74 33.30 -6.91
N VAL A 812 -37.06 33.44 -7.09
CA VAL A 812 -37.94 32.40 -7.66
C VAL A 812 -38.71 32.97 -8.84
N SER A 813 -38.81 32.22 -9.94
CA SER A 813 -39.49 32.67 -11.16
C SER A 813 -40.22 31.53 -11.89
N PRO A 814 -41.51 31.68 -12.22
CA PRO A 814 -42.39 32.81 -11.87
C PRO A 814 -42.73 32.85 -10.37
N THR A 815 -43.13 34.01 -9.84
CA THR A 815 -43.51 34.16 -8.42
C THR A 815 -44.96 33.75 -8.12
N SER A 816 -45.71 33.27 -9.14
CA SER A 816 -47.05 32.73 -8.96
C SER A 816 -47.39 31.69 -10.04
N LEU A 817 -48.20 30.72 -9.66
CA LEU A 817 -48.71 29.63 -10.50
C LEU A 817 -50.24 29.64 -10.48
N SER A 818 -50.88 29.50 -11.64
CA SER A 818 -52.34 29.39 -11.74
C SER A 818 -52.76 28.01 -12.19
N PHE A 819 -53.76 27.41 -11.53
CA PHE A 819 -54.31 26.09 -11.85
C PHE A 819 -55.80 26.20 -12.16
N GLY A 820 -56.22 25.71 -13.32
CA GLY A 820 -57.61 25.57 -13.71
C GLY A 820 -58.26 24.31 -13.13
N THR A 821 -59.57 24.15 -13.35
CA THR A 821 -60.39 23.08 -12.75
C THR A 821 -60.12 21.66 -13.30
N THR A 822 -59.19 21.53 -14.24
CA THR A 822 -58.82 20.26 -14.89
C THR A 822 -57.32 19.98 -14.82
N GLU A 823 -56.55 20.88 -14.19
CA GLU A 823 -55.09 20.78 -14.09
C GLU A 823 -54.69 20.11 -12.77
N TYR A 824 -54.96 18.80 -12.65
CA TYR A 824 -54.58 17.92 -11.54
C TYR A 824 -54.29 16.50 -12.08
N CYS A 825 -53.46 15.72 -11.39
CA CYS A 825 -53.21 14.31 -11.71
C CYS A 825 -53.16 13.51 -10.43
N ALA A 826 -54.11 12.58 -10.27
CA ALA A 826 -54.25 11.72 -9.09
C ALA A 826 -53.23 10.57 -9.06
N THR A 827 -52.55 10.28 -10.16
CA THR A 827 -51.51 9.23 -10.26
C THR A 827 -50.52 9.67 -11.34
N GLY A 828 -49.21 9.64 -11.03
CA GLY A 828 -48.06 10.16 -11.79
C GLY A 828 -48.29 10.51 -13.27
N GLY A 829 -48.29 11.81 -13.59
CA GLY A 829 -48.43 12.37 -14.94
C GLY A 829 -48.02 13.85 -15.01
N SER A 830 -47.68 14.36 -16.21
CA SER A 830 -46.98 15.64 -16.43
C SER A 830 -47.81 16.93 -16.27
N CYS A 831 -48.70 17.02 -15.28
CA CYS A 831 -49.51 18.23 -15.03
C CYS A 831 -48.94 19.14 -13.92
N GLU A 832 -47.73 18.85 -13.46
CA GLU A 832 -46.99 19.72 -12.55
C GLU A 832 -46.74 21.11 -13.15
N LYS A 833 -46.72 22.14 -12.30
CA LYS A 833 -46.26 23.48 -12.68
C LYS A 833 -45.07 23.86 -11.82
N CYS A 834 -43.98 24.22 -12.47
CA CYS A 834 -42.70 24.46 -11.82
C CYS A 834 -42.32 25.93 -11.78
N VAL A 835 -41.61 26.31 -10.72
CA VAL A 835 -40.81 27.52 -10.66
C VAL A 835 -39.33 27.16 -10.74
N THR A 836 -38.55 28.07 -11.30
CA THR A 836 -37.08 28.03 -11.19
C THR A 836 -36.66 28.77 -9.94
N VAL A 837 -35.84 28.13 -9.12
CA VAL A 837 -35.24 28.68 -7.90
C VAL A 837 -33.78 28.98 -8.20
N THR A 838 -33.30 30.14 -7.79
CA THR A 838 -31.91 30.57 -7.94
C THR A 838 -31.35 30.92 -6.57
N GLY A 839 -30.23 30.31 -6.18
CA GLY A 839 -29.50 30.58 -4.94
C GLY A 839 -28.68 31.88 -5.02
N ARG A 840 -28.31 32.46 -3.88
CA ARG A 840 -27.32 33.54 -3.77
C ARG A 840 -25.92 32.95 -3.61
N ASP A 841 -24.95 33.68 -4.15
CA ASP A 841 -23.51 33.50 -3.89
C ASP A 841 -23.15 34.38 -2.68
N ASP A 842 -22.83 33.77 -1.54
CA ASP A 842 -22.44 34.44 -0.30
C ASP A 842 -20.95 34.81 -0.31
N ASN A 843 -20.61 35.75 -1.21
CA ASN A 843 -19.27 36.31 -1.23
C ASN A 843 -18.91 36.94 0.12
N VAL A 844 -17.82 36.41 0.70
CA VAL A 844 -16.95 36.96 1.74
C VAL A 844 -17.21 36.46 3.17
N ALA A 845 -16.38 35.49 3.55
CA ALA A 845 -15.98 35.15 4.92
C ALA A 845 -17.05 34.51 5.81
N ASP A 846 -17.40 33.25 5.55
CA ASP A 846 -17.51 32.26 6.60
C ASP A 846 -17.34 30.83 6.04
N LEU A 847 -17.14 29.91 6.98
CA LEU A 847 -16.75 28.50 6.91
C LEU A 847 -17.53 27.65 5.90
N ALA A 848 -16.99 26.47 5.54
CA ALA A 848 -17.77 25.37 4.97
C ALA A 848 -18.94 25.06 5.91
N ASP A 849 -20.06 25.73 5.69
CA ASP A 849 -21.22 25.64 6.55
C ASP A 849 -22.14 24.49 6.10
N GLY A 850 -21.75 23.84 5.00
CA GLY A 850 -22.35 22.66 4.43
C GLY A 850 -23.67 22.98 3.74
N ASP A 851 -24.09 22.09 2.85
CA ASP A 851 -25.35 22.14 2.12
C ASP A 851 -26.50 22.79 2.91
N LYS A 852 -26.92 23.96 2.46
CA LYS A 852 -27.99 24.71 3.11
C LYS A 852 -29.32 24.50 2.44
N THR A 853 -30.39 24.69 3.21
CA THR A 853 -31.74 24.37 2.79
C THR A 853 -32.54 25.64 2.50
N ILE A 854 -32.72 25.94 1.22
CA ILE A 854 -33.69 26.95 0.76
C ILE A 854 -35.10 26.35 0.86
N THR A 855 -35.91 26.91 1.75
CA THR A 855 -37.33 26.55 1.83
C THR A 855 -38.16 27.39 0.84
N VAL A 856 -38.64 26.76 -0.23
CA VAL A 856 -39.60 27.35 -1.17
C VAL A 856 -41.01 27.15 -0.63
N THR A 857 -41.79 28.22 -0.52
CA THR A 857 -43.16 28.18 0.02
C THR A 857 -44.18 28.52 -1.06
N PHE A 858 -45.10 27.60 -1.31
CA PHE A 858 -46.27 27.76 -2.16
C PHE A 858 -47.46 28.15 -1.31
N THR A 859 -48.06 29.32 -1.52
CA THR A 859 -49.18 29.83 -0.73
C THR A 859 -50.40 30.07 -1.61
N VAL A 860 -51.52 29.43 -1.32
CA VAL A 860 -52.77 29.64 -2.06
C VAL A 860 -53.28 31.07 -1.79
N ASN A 861 -53.23 31.94 -2.80
CA ASN A 861 -53.68 33.33 -2.68
C ASN A 861 -55.20 33.41 -2.82
N SER A 862 -55.75 32.85 -3.89
CA SER A 862 -57.19 32.76 -4.14
C SER A 862 -57.67 31.30 -4.05
N GLY A 863 -58.14 30.90 -2.87
CA GLY A 863 -58.69 29.55 -2.64
C GLY A 863 -60.01 29.31 -3.37
N ASP A 864 -60.38 28.05 -3.50
CA ASP A 864 -61.65 27.59 -4.07
C ASP A 864 -62.74 27.62 -2.99
N SER A 865 -63.29 28.82 -2.74
CA SER A 865 -64.25 29.04 -1.66
C SER A 865 -65.66 28.55 -2.03
N GLY A 866 -66.09 27.45 -1.41
CA GLY A 866 -67.43 26.86 -1.47
C GLY A 866 -67.54 25.55 -0.67
N SER A 867 -68.74 25.00 -0.46
CA SER A 867 -68.91 23.71 0.24
C SER A 867 -68.19 22.58 -0.51
N GLY A 868 -67.21 21.95 0.16
CA GLY A 868 -66.36 20.89 -0.39
C GLY A 868 -65.25 21.38 -1.32
N GLY A 869 -64.87 22.66 -1.29
CA GLY A 869 -63.62 23.13 -1.90
C GLY A 869 -62.42 22.65 -1.09
N VAL A 870 -61.38 22.16 -1.77
CA VAL A 870 -60.25 21.47 -1.13
C VAL A 870 -59.10 22.44 -0.80
N PHE A 871 -58.92 23.51 -1.58
CA PHE A 871 -57.84 24.49 -1.43
C PHE A 871 -58.34 25.81 -0.86
N THR A 872 -57.94 26.17 0.37
CA THR A 872 -58.37 27.41 1.03
C THR A 872 -57.29 28.49 0.96
N SER A 873 -57.69 29.76 0.89
CA SER A 873 -56.75 30.89 0.91
C SER A 873 -55.87 30.86 2.16
N GLY A 874 -54.57 31.09 1.99
CA GLY A 874 -53.57 31.02 3.04
C GLY A 874 -53.02 29.62 3.32
N GLN A 875 -53.50 28.57 2.65
CA GLN A 875 -52.86 27.24 2.74
C GLN A 875 -51.46 27.29 2.12
N THR A 876 -50.50 26.72 2.82
CA THR A 876 -49.10 26.66 2.39
C THR A 876 -48.66 25.21 2.18
N ASN A 877 -47.81 24.99 1.19
CA ASN A 877 -47.00 23.78 1.05
C ASN A 877 -45.56 24.20 0.77
N THR A 878 -44.59 23.45 1.28
CA THR A 878 -43.18 23.82 1.17
C THR A 878 -42.40 22.78 0.39
N ARG A 879 -41.34 23.24 -0.27
CA ARG A 879 -40.32 22.36 -0.84
C ARG A 879 -38.97 22.85 -0.39
N ASN A 880 -38.22 21.95 0.21
CA ASN A 880 -36.82 22.19 0.48
C ASN A 880 -36.03 21.93 -0.81
N VAL A 881 -35.23 22.92 -1.15
CA VAL A 881 -34.22 22.85 -2.20
C VAL A 881 -32.89 23.05 -1.51
N THR A 882 -31.93 22.20 -1.80
CA THR A 882 -30.57 22.39 -1.30
C THR A 882 -29.89 23.47 -2.13
N ASN A 883 -29.39 24.51 -1.47
CA ASN A 883 -28.28 25.28 -2.00
C ASN A 883 -27.03 24.46 -1.67
N VAL A 884 -26.55 23.74 -2.69
CA VAL A 884 -25.39 22.87 -2.51
C VAL A 884 -24.21 23.78 -2.27
N ASP A 885 -23.60 23.59 -1.10
CA ASP A 885 -22.33 24.20 -0.76
C ASP A 885 -21.31 23.61 -1.72
N GLN A 886 -20.84 24.43 -2.66
CA GLN A 886 -19.84 24.02 -3.64
C GLN A 886 -18.42 24.36 -3.18
N ASP A 887 -18.24 24.63 -1.90
CA ASP A 887 -16.95 24.52 -1.24
C ASP A 887 -16.66 23.06 -0.92
N GLY A 888 -16.35 22.31 -1.98
CA GLY A 888 -15.83 20.95 -1.89
C GLY A 888 -14.58 20.85 -1.01
N PRO A 889 -14.09 19.61 -0.76
CA PRO A 889 -12.95 19.35 0.13
C PRO A 889 -11.82 20.37 -0.07
N ARG A 890 -11.30 20.91 1.04
CA ARG A 890 -10.29 21.97 1.01
C ARG A 890 -8.91 21.35 1.25
N LYS A 891 -7.95 21.64 0.37
CA LYS A 891 -6.55 21.21 0.52
C LYS A 891 -5.61 22.40 0.48
N ARG A 892 -4.54 22.34 1.27
CA ARG A 892 -3.49 23.36 1.32
C ARG A 892 -2.52 23.16 0.16
N VAL A 893 -2.12 24.28 -0.42
CA VAL A 893 -1.06 24.35 -1.44
C VAL A 893 -0.07 25.41 -1.02
N TRP A 894 1.21 25.13 -1.24
CA TRP A 894 2.29 26.09 -1.10
C TRP A 894 3.35 25.86 -2.17
N VAL A 895 4.28 26.80 -2.28
CA VAL A 895 5.35 26.73 -3.27
C VAL A 895 6.69 26.85 -2.54
N THR A 896 7.63 25.98 -2.89
CA THR A 896 8.96 25.95 -2.29
C THR A 896 9.64 27.31 -2.42
N ASN A 897 10.35 27.74 -1.38
CA ASN A 897 11.14 28.96 -1.48
C ASN A 897 12.38 28.72 -2.36
N GLN A 898 12.93 27.51 -2.27
CA GLN A 898 14.04 27.01 -3.07
C GLN A 898 13.64 26.75 -4.54
N THR A 899 14.60 26.94 -5.45
CA THR A 899 14.46 26.70 -6.88
C THR A 899 15.40 25.57 -7.30
N HIS A 900 14.94 24.72 -8.19
CA HIS A 900 15.63 23.52 -8.65
C HIS A 900 15.71 23.49 -10.18
N ASN A 901 16.75 22.89 -10.71
CA ASN A 901 16.78 22.47 -12.10
C ASN A 901 15.82 21.27 -12.29
N GLY A 902 15.60 20.85 -13.53
CA GLY A 902 14.72 19.73 -13.89
C GLY A 902 15.32 18.34 -13.62
N GLU A 903 16.53 18.26 -13.06
CA GLU A 903 17.20 17.02 -12.67
C GLU A 903 17.28 16.91 -11.15
N PHE A 904 16.60 15.92 -10.57
CA PHE A 904 16.55 15.76 -9.11
C PHE A 904 17.45 14.65 -8.56
N THR A 905 18.41 14.15 -9.35
CA THR A 905 19.33 13.02 -9.03
C THR A 905 18.60 11.70 -8.73
N ALA A 906 19.35 10.58 -8.69
CA ALA A 906 18.88 9.18 -8.82
C ALA A 906 17.76 8.71 -7.86
N SER A 907 16.53 9.16 -8.13
CA SER A 907 15.20 8.59 -7.82
C SER A 907 14.23 9.75 -8.02
N SER A 908 13.75 9.86 -9.27
CA SER A 908 13.19 11.05 -9.91
C SER A 908 12.02 11.73 -9.24
N ILE A 909 11.41 11.13 -8.21
CA ILE A 909 10.11 11.58 -7.74
C ILE A 909 9.92 11.54 -6.22
N SER A 910 10.54 10.58 -5.53
CA SER A 910 10.67 10.58 -4.08
C SER A 910 11.51 11.75 -3.60
N THR A 911 12.58 12.08 -4.34
CA THR A 911 13.42 13.24 -4.05
C THR A 911 12.63 14.53 -4.23
N ILE A 912 11.74 14.61 -5.22
CA ILE A 912 10.90 15.81 -5.43
C ILE A 912 9.87 15.96 -4.31
N ASP A 913 9.24 14.87 -3.87
CA ASP A 913 8.33 14.88 -2.73
C ASP A 913 9.04 15.27 -1.42
N SER A 914 10.32 14.93 -1.26
CA SER A 914 11.09 15.30 -0.06
C SER A 914 11.20 16.82 0.12
N TYR A 915 11.23 17.60 -0.96
CA TYR A 915 11.20 19.06 -0.86
C TYR A 915 9.85 19.60 -0.37
N CYS A 916 8.77 18.86 -0.63
CA CYS A 916 7.45 19.16 -0.06
C CYS A 916 7.29 18.66 1.38
N ALA A 917 8.15 17.75 1.84
CA ALA A 917 8.23 17.31 3.23
C ALA A 917 9.27 18.09 4.06
N ASP A 918 10.07 18.95 3.43
CA ASP A 918 11.13 19.71 4.09
C ASP A 918 10.56 20.74 5.08
N THR A 919 10.65 20.43 6.37
CA THR A 919 10.22 21.31 7.46
C THR A 919 11.17 22.49 7.68
N SER A 920 12.29 22.57 6.97
CA SER A 920 13.22 23.70 7.02
C SER A 920 12.88 24.80 6.01
N ASP A 921 12.06 24.51 4.99
CA ASP A 921 11.54 25.55 4.09
C ASP A 921 10.54 26.43 4.85
N THR A 922 10.81 27.74 4.92
CA THR A 922 9.97 28.70 5.65
C THR A 922 8.56 28.86 5.05
N ASN A 923 8.34 28.44 3.81
CA ASN A 923 7.01 28.38 3.20
C ASN A 923 6.25 27.09 3.57
N SER A 924 6.94 26.07 4.09
CA SER A 924 6.35 24.80 4.49
C SER A 924 5.42 24.97 5.69
N VAL A 925 4.24 24.37 5.60
CA VAL A 925 3.23 24.35 6.66
C VAL A 925 3.65 23.39 7.79
N ALA A 926 4.33 22.30 7.44
CA ALA A 926 4.83 21.30 8.39
C ALA A 926 5.94 21.85 9.31
N ALA A 927 6.56 22.97 8.96
CA ALA A 927 7.55 23.66 9.79
C ALA A 927 6.96 24.34 11.04
N VAL A 928 5.62 24.53 11.10
CA VAL A 928 4.99 25.41 12.09
C VAL A 928 3.91 24.75 12.94
N GLU A 929 3.39 23.57 12.56
CA GLU A 929 2.36 22.84 13.30
C GLU A 929 2.83 21.41 13.69
N SER A 930 2.55 21.00 14.94
CA SER A 930 2.87 19.66 15.43
C SER A 930 1.81 18.66 14.98
N GLY A 931 2.17 17.67 14.15
CA GLY A 931 1.25 16.66 13.62
C GLY A 931 0.61 17.00 12.27
N SER A 932 1.24 17.88 11.49
CA SER A 932 0.78 18.29 10.16
C SER A 932 0.64 17.14 9.15
N PRO A 933 -0.26 17.26 8.17
CA PRO A 933 -0.42 16.29 7.10
C PRO A 933 0.76 16.29 6.13
N THR A 934 0.86 15.20 5.36
CA THR A 934 1.90 15.00 4.36
C THR A 934 1.61 15.79 3.08
N TYR A 935 2.66 16.21 2.38
CA TYR A 935 2.57 16.96 1.13
C TYR A 935 3.31 16.22 0.02
N LYS A 936 2.83 16.36 -1.22
CA LYS A 936 3.47 15.84 -2.43
C LYS A 936 3.65 16.92 -3.48
N ALA A 937 4.62 16.73 -4.37
CA ALA A 937 4.87 17.63 -5.48
C ALA A 937 3.83 17.46 -6.59
N LEU A 938 3.25 18.57 -7.07
CA LEU A 938 2.36 18.60 -8.23
C LEU A 938 3.20 18.60 -9.53
N ILE A 939 3.64 17.41 -9.95
CA ILE A 939 4.57 17.23 -11.07
C ILE A 939 4.33 15.90 -11.82
N VAL A 940 4.57 15.82 -13.14
CA VAL A 940 4.31 14.63 -14.00
C VAL A 940 5.55 13.77 -14.23
N ASN A 941 5.50 12.46 -13.95
CA ASN A 941 6.62 11.51 -14.11
C ASN A 941 6.29 10.35 -15.09
N ASP A 942 7.31 9.64 -15.59
CA ASP A 942 7.22 8.50 -16.51
C ASP A 942 7.04 7.17 -15.74
N LEU A 943 6.27 6.23 -16.31
CA LEU A 943 6.27 4.82 -15.88
C LEU A 943 6.50 3.96 -17.14
N THR A 944 7.54 3.12 -17.12
CA THR A 944 8.03 2.43 -18.32
C THR A 944 7.30 1.13 -18.67
N THR A 945 6.42 0.57 -17.82
CA THR A 945 5.53 -0.55 -18.21
C THR A 945 4.16 -0.55 -17.51
N GLY A 946 3.06 -0.31 -18.25
CA GLY A 946 1.65 -0.33 -17.79
C GLY A 946 0.81 0.87 -18.28
N PRO A 947 -0.54 0.80 -18.40
CA PRO A 947 -1.28 1.85 -19.11
C PRO A 947 -1.42 3.13 -18.26
N ALA A 948 -0.76 4.16 -18.77
CA ALA A 948 -0.95 5.60 -18.58
C ALA A 948 -0.30 6.27 -17.35
N TYR A 949 0.89 6.81 -17.60
CA TYR A 949 1.43 8.12 -17.21
C TYR A 949 0.72 8.93 -16.10
N GLY A 950 1.51 9.32 -15.09
CA GLY A 950 1.42 10.65 -14.47
C GLY A 950 0.78 10.72 -13.08
N ARG A 951 1.53 11.31 -12.13
CA ARG A 951 1.15 11.83 -10.79
C ARG A 951 -0.04 12.78 -10.70
N ILE A 952 -0.84 12.90 -11.76
CA ILE A 952 -1.99 13.79 -11.80
C ILE A 952 -3.27 13.01 -12.12
N ALA A 953 -4.24 13.15 -11.23
CA ALA A 953 -5.56 12.57 -11.37
C ALA A 953 -6.25 12.97 -12.69
N THR A 954 -7.19 12.16 -13.15
CA THR A 954 -8.22 12.60 -14.10
C THR A 954 -9.06 13.73 -13.49
N THR A 955 -9.91 14.40 -14.29
CA THR A 955 -10.86 15.42 -13.78
C THR A 955 -11.75 14.92 -12.63
N ASN A 956 -11.81 13.60 -12.41
CA ASN A 956 -12.55 12.95 -11.34
C ASN A 956 -11.69 12.44 -10.16
N GLY A 957 -10.43 12.91 -10.00
CA GLY A 957 -9.61 12.58 -8.82
C GLY A 957 -9.08 11.13 -8.74
N THR A 958 -9.10 10.40 -9.86
CA THR A 958 -8.67 8.98 -9.97
C THR A 958 -7.69 8.79 -11.13
N THR A 959 -6.92 7.71 -11.15
CA THR A 959 -6.13 7.31 -12.33
C THR A 959 -7.03 6.80 -13.45
N ASN A 960 -6.44 6.62 -14.64
CA ASN A 960 -7.07 5.87 -15.74
C ASN A 960 -7.37 4.40 -15.39
N THR A 961 -6.91 3.89 -14.23
CA THR A 961 -7.17 2.55 -13.69
C THR A 961 -8.10 2.53 -12.47
N GLY A 962 -8.61 3.69 -12.02
CA GLY A 962 -9.59 3.78 -10.92
C GLY A 962 -9.02 3.68 -9.50
N GLN A 963 -7.71 3.84 -9.31
CA GLN A 963 -7.08 3.87 -7.99
C GLN A 963 -7.23 5.26 -7.32
N TYR A 964 -7.44 5.27 -6.01
CA TYR A 964 -7.46 6.45 -5.15
C TYR A 964 -6.08 6.63 -4.48
N ASN A 965 -5.63 7.89 -4.25
CA ASN A 965 -4.37 8.35 -3.61
C ASN A 965 -3.41 9.20 -4.50
N TRP A 966 -3.95 10.20 -5.22
CA TRP A 966 -3.15 11.09 -6.09
C TRP A 966 -3.17 12.54 -5.60
N VAL A 967 -2.18 13.35 -6.02
CA VAL A 967 -1.85 14.69 -5.46
C VAL A 967 -3.03 15.67 -5.48
N LEU A 968 -3.92 15.57 -6.49
CA LEU A 968 -5.15 16.35 -6.57
C LEU A 968 -6.40 15.46 -6.41
N GLY A 969 -7.25 15.78 -5.44
CA GLY A 969 -8.58 15.19 -5.25
C GLY A 969 -9.62 15.69 -6.26
N ALA A 970 -10.71 14.91 -6.41
CA ALA A 970 -11.87 15.27 -7.23
C ALA A 970 -12.67 16.41 -6.60
N SER A 971 -13.19 17.34 -7.41
CA SER A 971 -14.10 18.40 -6.93
C SER A 971 -13.58 19.16 -5.69
N THR A 972 -12.26 19.40 -5.61
CA THR A 972 -11.52 19.85 -4.43
C THR A 972 -11.06 21.30 -4.63
N SER A 973 -11.21 22.12 -3.59
CA SER A 973 -10.75 23.51 -3.54
C SER A 973 -9.36 23.62 -2.93
N TYR A 974 -8.44 24.32 -3.60
CA TYR A 974 -7.05 24.43 -3.15
C TYR A 974 -6.74 25.85 -2.66
N TYR A 975 -6.22 25.96 -1.44
CA TYR A 975 -5.97 27.23 -0.75
C TYR A 975 -4.48 27.44 -0.53
N LEU A 976 -4.00 28.65 -0.84
CA LEU A 976 -2.60 29.02 -0.65
C LEU A 976 -2.35 29.21 0.85
N CYS A 977 -1.40 28.46 1.41
CA CYS A 977 -1.11 28.44 2.84
C CYS A 977 0.40 28.46 3.07
N THR A 978 0.96 29.52 3.65
CA THR A 978 2.42 29.64 3.88
C THR A 978 2.75 30.04 5.32
N GLY A 979 3.66 29.30 5.96
CA GLY A 979 4.22 29.61 7.29
C GLY A 979 3.19 29.73 8.43
N ALA A 980 3.47 30.60 9.40
CA ALA A 980 2.72 30.74 10.67
C ALA A 980 1.31 31.34 10.57
N LEU A 981 0.85 31.68 9.37
CA LEU A 981 -0.52 32.15 9.10
C LEU A 981 -1.39 31.04 8.48
N CYS A 982 -0.92 29.79 8.50
CA CYS A 982 -1.62 28.69 7.85
C CYS A 982 -2.75 28.12 8.72
N ASN A 983 -3.83 28.88 8.86
CA ASN A 983 -5.09 28.38 9.40
C ASN A 983 -6.20 28.60 8.36
N ILE A 984 -6.60 27.53 7.68
CA ILE A 984 -7.65 27.54 6.64
C ILE A 984 -9.04 27.84 7.23
N ASP A 985 -9.22 27.66 8.55
CA ASP A 985 -10.48 27.90 9.26
C ASP A 985 -10.68 29.37 9.65
N GLU A 986 -9.62 30.19 9.62
CA GLU A 986 -9.69 31.63 9.98
C GLU A 986 -9.77 32.57 8.76
N GLY A 987 -10.01 32.03 7.57
CA GLY A 987 -10.20 32.83 6.34
C GLY A 987 -8.94 33.58 5.87
N SER A 988 -7.77 33.22 6.40
CA SER A 988 -6.48 33.84 6.07
C SER A 988 -5.82 33.27 4.80
N SER A 989 -6.29 32.12 4.32
CA SER A 989 -5.81 31.45 3.11
C SER A 989 -6.64 31.84 1.87
N SER A 990 -5.98 32.25 0.79
CA SER A 990 -6.66 32.62 -0.47
C SER A 990 -6.98 31.38 -1.30
N LEU A 991 -8.23 31.24 -1.78
CA LEU A 991 -8.59 30.21 -2.78
C LEU A 991 -7.82 30.45 -4.07
N VAL A 992 -7.34 29.37 -4.67
CA VAL A 992 -6.31 29.43 -5.70
C VAL A 992 -6.75 28.84 -7.02
N PHE A 993 -7.29 27.64 -6.96
CA PHE A 993 -7.93 26.91 -8.06
C PHE A 993 -8.85 25.84 -7.47
N LYS A 994 -9.81 25.36 -8.25
CA LYS A 994 -10.62 24.17 -7.91
C LYS A 994 -10.38 23.08 -8.98
N THR A 995 -10.47 21.82 -8.60
CA THR A 995 -10.62 20.70 -9.55
C THR A 995 -12.11 20.46 -9.78
N ASP A 996 -12.55 20.16 -11.00
CA ASP A 996 -13.93 19.78 -11.32
C ASP A 996 -13.99 18.82 -12.52
N ALA A 997 -15.19 18.30 -12.80
CA ALA A 997 -15.42 17.31 -13.86
C ALA A 997 -15.03 17.79 -15.28
N ASN A 998 -14.95 19.11 -15.50
CA ASN A 998 -14.64 19.74 -16.78
C ASN A 998 -13.21 20.28 -16.87
N SER A 999 -12.59 20.64 -15.75
CA SER A 999 -11.24 21.16 -15.67
C SER A 999 -10.55 20.72 -14.38
N LEU A 1000 -9.35 20.17 -14.52
CA LEU A 1000 -8.55 19.81 -13.36
C LEU A 1000 -8.00 21.03 -12.60
N ILE A 1001 -7.79 22.15 -13.29
CA ILE A 1001 -7.37 23.42 -12.67
C ILE A 1001 -8.25 24.51 -13.27
N SER A 1002 -9.39 24.76 -12.64
CA SER A 1002 -10.31 25.83 -13.05
C SER A 1002 -9.78 27.19 -12.59
N SER A 1003 -9.82 28.16 -13.51
CA SER A 1003 -9.43 29.54 -13.21
C SER A 1003 -10.60 30.27 -12.57
N TRP A 1004 -10.47 30.67 -11.30
CA TRP A 1004 -11.47 31.50 -10.62
C TRP A 1004 -11.03 32.97 -10.64
N SER A 1005 -11.91 33.86 -11.09
CA SER A 1005 -11.60 35.29 -11.34
C SER A 1005 -11.48 36.16 -10.08
N GLY A 1006 -11.56 35.56 -8.89
CA GLY A 1006 -11.66 36.26 -7.60
C GLY A 1006 -10.35 36.41 -6.84
N TYR A 1007 -9.33 35.60 -7.13
CA TYR A 1007 -8.07 35.57 -6.36
C TYR A 1007 -6.84 35.31 -7.23
N SER A 1008 -5.72 35.96 -6.87
CA SER A 1008 -4.46 35.90 -7.59
C SER A 1008 -3.32 35.44 -6.70
N TRP A 1009 -2.48 34.52 -7.18
CA TRP A 1009 -1.24 34.14 -6.52
C TRP A 1009 -0.29 35.35 -6.37
N PRO A 1010 0.43 35.44 -5.24
CA PRO A 1010 1.71 36.15 -5.19
C PRO A 1010 2.65 35.64 -6.29
N ASN A 1011 3.54 36.50 -6.79
CA ASN A 1011 4.44 36.10 -7.87
C ASN A 1011 5.60 35.25 -7.32
N TYR A 1012 5.48 33.93 -7.47
CA TYR A 1012 6.53 32.95 -7.16
C TYR A 1012 7.41 32.60 -8.38
N GLY A 1013 7.25 33.27 -9.52
CA GLY A 1013 8.04 33.00 -10.72
C GLY A 1013 7.66 31.67 -11.40
N THR A 1014 8.66 30.95 -11.92
CA THR A 1014 8.47 29.71 -12.67
C THR A 1014 8.40 28.49 -11.76
N VAL A 1015 7.57 27.52 -12.13
CA VAL A 1015 7.38 26.24 -11.41
C VAL A 1015 7.47 25.07 -12.36
N TRP A 1016 8.10 23.97 -11.93
CA TRP A 1016 8.12 22.73 -12.70
C TRP A 1016 6.78 22.00 -12.60
N THR A 1017 6.26 21.51 -13.72
CA THR A 1017 4.95 20.82 -13.76
C THR A 1017 4.95 19.57 -14.62
N GLY A 1018 5.59 19.58 -15.78
CA GLY A 1018 5.49 18.50 -16.77
C GLY A 1018 4.12 18.44 -17.49
N MET A 1019 3.20 19.39 -17.24
CA MET A 1019 1.82 19.36 -17.75
C MET A 1019 1.68 19.96 -19.15
N GLN A 1020 0.96 19.32 -20.08
CA GLN A 1020 0.75 19.83 -21.46
C GLN A 1020 -0.63 20.50 -21.70
N SER A 1021 -0.71 21.36 -22.72
CA SER A 1021 -1.90 22.16 -23.07
C SER A 1021 -3.09 21.30 -23.53
N GLY A 1022 -4.22 21.37 -22.81
CA GLY A 1022 -5.50 20.79 -23.23
C GLY A 1022 -5.72 19.30 -22.93
N SER A 1023 -4.73 18.61 -22.35
CA SER A 1023 -4.84 17.23 -21.83
C SER A 1023 -3.65 16.95 -20.92
N MET A 1024 -3.88 16.32 -19.77
CA MET A 1024 -2.80 15.78 -18.93
C MET A 1024 -2.36 14.40 -19.45
N GLN A 1025 -1.96 14.43 -20.71
CA GLN A 1025 -1.55 13.36 -21.62
C GLN A 1025 -2.42 12.09 -21.74
N THR A 1026 -2.90 11.88 -22.97
CA THR A 1026 -3.16 10.54 -23.53
C THR A 1026 -2.23 10.19 -24.71
N GLN A 1027 -1.28 11.04 -25.10
CA GLN A 1027 -0.30 10.76 -26.17
C GLN A 1027 0.97 11.64 -26.06
N PRO A 1028 2.15 11.15 -26.51
CA PRO A 1028 3.31 11.98 -26.85
C PRO A 1028 2.96 13.01 -27.93
N ASP A 1029 3.67 14.15 -27.95
CA ASP A 1029 3.50 15.17 -28.98
C ASP A 1029 3.88 14.60 -30.37
N ALA A 1030 3.20 15.06 -31.43
CA ALA A 1030 3.46 14.56 -32.78
C ALA A 1030 4.87 14.96 -33.26
N VAL A 1031 5.78 13.99 -33.26
CA VAL A 1031 7.07 13.88 -33.95
C VAL A 1031 7.59 15.17 -34.62
N ILE A 1032 8.56 15.82 -33.98
CA ILE A 1032 9.43 16.82 -34.62
C ILE A 1032 10.92 16.37 -34.62
N ASP A 1033 11.34 15.41 -33.77
CA ASP A 1033 12.74 14.94 -33.69
C ASP A 1033 12.93 13.41 -33.55
N GLY A 1034 11.89 12.62 -33.84
CA GLY A 1034 12.03 11.16 -33.87
C GLY A 1034 12.21 10.44 -32.52
N SER A 1035 12.21 11.13 -31.38
CA SER A 1035 12.01 10.53 -30.04
C SER A 1035 10.56 10.68 -29.57
N ASN A 1036 10.08 9.72 -28.80
CA ASN A 1036 8.70 9.61 -28.29
C ASN A 1036 8.57 10.17 -26.84
N THR A 1037 9.43 11.10 -26.42
CA THR A 1037 9.64 11.41 -25.00
C THR A 1037 8.76 12.55 -24.48
N MET A 1038 8.41 12.48 -23.19
CA MET A 1038 7.62 13.49 -22.47
C MET A 1038 8.49 14.73 -22.17
N ASN A 1039 7.87 15.92 -22.15
CA ASN A 1039 8.56 17.17 -21.80
C ASN A 1039 8.66 17.33 -20.27
N ASN A 1040 9.27 16.37 -19.60
CA ASN A 1040 9.46 16.36 -18.15
C ASN A 1040 10.92 16.12 -17.80
N CYS A 1041 11.86 16.57 -18.63
CA CYS A 1041 13.28 16.37 -18.37
C CYS A 1041 13.68 14.89 -18.26
N GLU A 1042 13.04 14.05 -19.11
CA GLU A 1042 13.22 12.59 -19.14
C GLU A 1042 12.99 12.01 -17.73
N ASP A 1043 11.75 12.09 -17.27
CA ASP A 1043 11.36 11.74 -15.90
C ASP A 1043 12.11 12.51 -14.82
N TRP A 1044 12.41 13.78 -15.05
CA TRP A 1044 13.14 14.65 -14.11
C TRP A 1044 14.51 14.13 -13.68
N THR A 1045 15.12 13.29 -14.52
CA THR A 1045 16.45 12.73 -14.27
C THR A 1045 17.55 13.40 -15.08
N TYR A 1046 17.21 14.38 -15.93
CA TYR A 1046 18.17 15.03 -16.82
C TYR A 1046 18.09 16.57 -16.78
N THR A 1047 19.25 17.22 -16.90
CA THR A 1047 19.38 18.65 -17.21
C THR A 1047 20.01 18.84 -18.59
N ASP A 1048 19.80 19.99 -19.25
CA ASP A 1048 20.58 20.27 -20.46
C ASP A 1048 21.97 20.74 -20.05
N ASN A 1049 22.96 20.08 -20.63
CA ASN A 1049 24.34 20.46 -20.48
C ASN A 1049 24.65 21.64 -21.42
N PRO A 1050 25.20 22.78 -20.95
CA PRO A 1050 25.61 23.87 -21.83
C PRO A 1050 26.71 23.39 -22.80
N GLY A 1051 26.30 23.00 -24.02
CA GLY A 1051 27.20 22.47 -25.05
C GLY A 1051 26.67 21.26 -25.83
N ASN A 1052 25.60 20.60 -25.39
CA ASN A 1052 24.93 19.54 -26.14
C ASN A 1052 24.08 20.14 -27.29
N THR A 1053 23.98 19.46 -28.44
CA THR A 1053 23.03 19.84 -29.51
C THR A 1053 21.60 19.37 -29.24
N ILE A 1054 21.41 18.51 -28.24
CA ILE A 1054 20.13 18.00 -27.78
C ILE A 1054 19.74 18.76 -26.52
N ASN A 1055 18.64 19.51 -26.60
CA ASN A 1055 18.01 20.16 -25.46
C ASN A 1055 16.90 19.23 -24.95
N TYR A 1056 16.96 18.85 -23.67
CA TYR A 1056 15.85 18.26 -22.93
C TYR A 1056 14.91 19.36 -22.46
N TRP A 1057 13.62 19.08 -22.60
CA TRP A 1057 12.60 20.07 -22.35
C TRP A 1057 11.81 19.66 -21.12
N GLY A 1058 11.77 20.57 -20.15
CA GLY A 1058 10.87 20.50 -19.02
C GLY A 1058 9.70 21.44 -19.28
N GLN A 1059 8.49 20.95 -19.10
CA GLN A 1059 7.30 21.78 -19.12
C GLN A 1059 7.16 22.49 -17.79
N TYR A 1060 6.93 23.81 -17.85
CA TYR A 1060 6.88 24.66 -16.67
C TYR A 1060 5.65 25.58 -16.71
N GLY A 1061 5.26 26.01 -15.51
CA GLY A 1061 4.21 26.97 -15.28
C GLY A 1061 4.72 28.29 -14.70
N THR A 1062 3.85 29.29 -14.65
CA THR A 1062 4.08 30.51 -13.89
C THR A 1062 3.12 30.57 -12.70
N ALA A 1063 3.65 30.48 -11.48
CA ALA A 1063 2.89 30.63 -10.25
C ALA A 1063 2.75 32.12 -9.90
N SER A 1064 2.00 32.86 -10.73
CA SER A 1064 1.77 34.30 -10.59
C SER A 1064 0.43 34.70 -11.19
N GLY A 1065 -0.36 35.50 -10.48
CA GLY A 1065 -1.65 35.98 -10.99
C GLY A 1065 -2.75 34.91 -10.91
N VAL A 1066 -3.68 34.94 -11.87
CA VAL A 1066 -4.78 33.96 -11.94
C VAL A 1066 -4.21 32.63 -12.44
N MET A 1067 -4.26 31.60 -11.59
CA MET A 1067 -3.82 30.28 -12.00
C MET A 1067 -4.88 29.54 -12.79
N SER A 1068 -4.40 28.85 -13.82
CA SER A 1068 -5.20 28.13 -14.80
C SER A 1068 -4.37 26.96 -15.30
N GLN A 1069 -5.02 25.95 -15.86
CA GLN A 1069 -4.32 24.87 -16.54
C GLN A 1069 -3.31 25.42 -17.56
N ALA A 1070 -3.71 26.43 -18.35
CA ALA A 1070 -2.83 27.09 -19.30
C ALA A 1070 -1.62 27.76 -18.63
N ALA A 1071 -1.78 28.41 -17.48
CA ALA A 1071 -0.67 29.02 -16.74
C ALA A 1071 0.36 27.99 -16.24
N LEU A 1072 -0.04 26.74 -16.05
CA LEU A 1072 0.83 25.64 -15.62
C LEU A 1072 1.34 24.73 -16.75
N SER A 1073 0.81 24.90 -17.97
CA SER A 1073 1.04 23.93 -19.04
C SER A 1073 1.51 24.53 -20.37
N THR A 1074 1.66 25.85 -20.48
CA THR A 1074 1.82 26.51 -21.79
C THR A 1074 3.23 26.55 -22.33
N ASN A 1075 4.26 26.51 -21.48
CA ASN A 1075 5.63 26.73 -21.92
C ASN A 1075 6.55 25.59 -21.52
N ARG A 1076 7.53 25.33 -22.38
CA ARG A 1076 8.68 24.47 -22.08
C ARG A 1076 9.92 25.33 -21.94
N GLN A 1077 10.79 24.94 -21.05
CA GLN A 1077 12.11 25.53 -20.90
C GLN A 1077 13.14 24.41 -20.77
N ASN A 1078 14.39 24.80 -20.90
CA ASN A 1078 15.51 23.91 -20.74
C ASN A 1078 15.53 23.36 -19.30
N CYS A 1079 15.79 22.07 -19.16
CA CYS A 1079 15.89 21.39 -17.87
C CYS A 1079 17.00 21.93 -16.95
N ASP A 1080 17.94 22.73 -17.44
CA ASP A 1080 18.91 23.48 -16.62
C ASP A 1080 18.31 24.69 -15.89
N THR A 1081 17.09 25.09 -16.23
CA THR A 1081 16.49 26.33 -15.75
C THR A 1081 15.94 26.17 -14.34
N LEU A 1082 16.29 27.09 -13.44
CA LEU A 1082 15.83 27.05 -12.05
C LEU A 1082 14.33 27.40 -11.95
N SER A 1083 13.52 26.48 -11.41
CA SER A 1083 12.10 26.68 -11.13
C SER A 1083 11.71 26.07 -9.79
N ARG A 1084 10.61 26.56 -9.21
CA ARG A 1084 10.09 26.09 -7.91
C ARG A 1084 9.20 24.87 -8.07
N ILE A 1085 8.81 24.27 -6.95
CA ILE A 1085 7.89 23.13 -6.90
C ILE A 1085 6.60 23.58 -6.22
N ILE A 1086 5.46 23.17 -6.77
CA ILE A 1086 4.15 23.31 -6.11
C ILE A 1086 3.94 22.09 -5.23
N CYS A 1087 3.71 22.31 -3.94
CA CYS A 1087 3.47 21.28 -2.95
C CYS A 1087 2.00 21.29 -2.54
N VAL A 1088 1.37 20.12 -2.57
CA VAL A 1088 -0.07 19.95 -2.33
C VAL A 1088 -0.28 18.94 -1.21
N GLU A 1089 -1.19 19.27 -0.31
CA GLU A 1089 -1.62 18.39 0.79
C GLU A 1089 -2.22 17.08 0.24
N GLN A 1090 -1.77 15.95 0.81
CA GLN A 1090 -2.20 14.62 0.37
C GLN A 1090 -3.65 14.28 0.67
#